data_AF-A0AAD3H270-F1
#
_entry.id   AF-A0AAD3H270-F1
#
_cell.length_a   1.000
_cell.length_b   1.000
_cell.length_c   1.000
_cell.angle_alpha   90.00
_cell.angle_beta   90.00
_cell.angle_gamma   90.00
#
_symmetry.space_group_name_H-M   'P 1'
#
loop_
_entity.id
_entity.type
_entity.pdbx_description
1 polymer ?
#
loop_
_entity_poly.entity_id
_entity_poly.type
_entity_poly.pdbx_seq_one_letter_code
_entity_poly.pdbx_strand_id
1 'polypeptide(L)'
;MKKQLLVGTQILCLLCNTQAFVPSRSRPLTSTSIIPYSFKLLETSPSSASPTLSTSTKRHRQRDLSKGAYSNLNEEELYAKTINHLTTCNEIGNMTGNEIQETGKLLTAWSKRRVMQSGEMSESLLRRLVDEKVAGNEKARPSVNHFNSCMNAWIKCGRANGYQKAIELLKDLNVYLQTHDNVPNDDEVSKCYGTVIAGCIKNTTKNKSRSSADLACEILEKMDSGREVKHYNSVMNAYASLYDHKAVLRIFQKMKEMSNAGEENVRPNRTTYNIVIKSLSGCQEMKCIRMAERILAEMENSHRKGVKNISPDRISYTSMLTAWSRVCTKQSVDKAEMYLQKMTNAANKGNRHVRPDTVTYNAILNIIANSNLFDSGRRSLKILSKMEKLYELGDRDLKPNVISYNAVIKAFSKNTYSDGARRALIMLKKLENDDDLKPDIISYNSCLNAFAKARDPMSAQLLLDRMENMYANGYHVKPDTYSYNTVISAWAFSDHEHAAEIAETIFERMETSQIRLDTTTFNTLLSAWGRQRDPERAADILHHMFTIKKSGVYDVRPTTQSFAIVINAWAKTKYPRKAFKAKGLLNEMKERSKRNKKLRPNSYIYASVLNACAFSFGSQEVRQEALSIAIDVFKECRCRNDVIYGTFIKACKNLIDDDDKRRVEMIQTAFLQCRQKGLVSDFVLYELFSSLSTDQYNSILECETEDLVYASDLPKEWSRNITKK
;
A
#
# COMPACT_ATOMS: atom_id res chain seq x y z
N MET A 1 54.16 -29.80 29.29
CA MET A 1 55.00 -30.95 29.73
C MET A 1 54.50 -31.41 31.09
N LYS A 2 54.11 -32.69 31.24
CA LYS A 2 53.64 -33.39 32.48
C LYS A 2 52.31 -32.85 33.04
N LYS A 3 51.41 -33.60 33.69
CA LYS A 3 51.03 -35.02 33.94
C LYS A 3 49.74 -34.92 34.81
N GLN A 4 48.94 -36.00 34.86
CA GLN A 4 47.64 -36.21 35.59
C GLN A 4 46.42 -35.99 34.68
N LEU A 5 45.71 -36.99 34.10
CA LEU A 5 45.23 -38.33 34.56
C LEU A 5 44.48 -38.25 35.91
N LEU A 6 43.38 -38.94 36.23
CA LEU A 6 42.39 -39.82 35.58
C LEU A 6 41.67 -40.50 36.76
N VAL A 7 40.37 -40.30 36.96
CA VAL A 7 39.43 -41.18 37.73
C VAL A 7 38.03 -40.77 37.24
N GLY A 8 37.09 -41.59 36.76
CA GLY A 8 36.88 -43.04 36.62
C GLY A 8 35.36 -43.20 36.50
N THR A 9 34.79 -43.45 35.32
CA THR A 9 34.21 -44.74 34.87
C THR A 9 33.57 -45.63 35.94
N GLN A 10 32.23 -45.73 35.90
CA GLN A 10 31.35 -46.88 36.22
C GLN A 10 29.89 -46.39 36.01
N ILE A 11 29.00 -46.94 35.20
CA ILE A 11 28.75 -48.32 34.75
C ILE A 11 28.12 -48.30 33.34
N LEU A 12 28.63 -49.22 32.52
CA LEU A 12 28.14 -49.70 31.23
C LEU A 12 27.51 -51.07 31.51
N CYS A 13 26.29 -51.36 31.04
CA CYS A 13 26.00 -52.62 30.34
C CYS A 13 24.53 -52.82 29.93
N LEU A 14 24.41 -53.56 28.82
CA LEU A 14 23.29 -54.30 28.25
C LEU A 14 22.45 -53.52 27.22
N LEU A 15 22.91 -53.50 25.95
CA LEU A 15 22.76 -54.53 24.90
C LEU A 15 21.32 -54.55 24.35
N CYS A 16 21.14 -53.99 23.15
CA CYS A 16 21.03 -54.74 21.88
C CYS A 16 19.69 -55.44 21.68
N ASN A 17 18.90 -54.92 20.73
CA ASN A 17 18.35 -55.68 19.60
C ASN A 17 17.62 -54.67 18.70
N THR A 18 18.23 -54.15 17.63
CA THR A 18 18.20 -54.70 16.26
C THR A 18 16.83 -55.21 15.82
N GLN A 19 16.20 -54.47 14.90
CA GLN A 19 15.99 -55.00 13.55
C GLN A 19 15.75 -53.88 12.55
N ALA A 20 16.50 -53.98 11.45
CA ALA A 20 16.52 -53.12 10.30
C ALA A 20 15.31 -53.35 9.38
N PHE A 21 14.99 -52.39 8.53
CA PHE A 21 15.05 -52.59 7.07
C PHE A 21 15.00 -51.24 6.33
N VAL A 22 15.88 -51.13 5.33
CA VAL A 22 16.14 -49.98 4.45
C VAL A 22 15.38 -50.20 3.11
N PRO A 23 15.60 -49.43 2.03
CA PRO A 23 14.78 -48.34 1.49
C PRO A 23 14.09 -48.68 0.13
N SER A 24 13.22 -47.80 -0.39
CA SER A 24 13.07 -47.70 -1.85
C SER A 24 12.55 -46.34 -2.35
N ARG A 25 13.27 -45.85 -3.36
CA ARG A 25 12.94 -44.76 -4.28
C ARG A 25 11.84 -45.21 -5.25
N SER A 26 10.95 -44.31 -5.68
CA SER A 26 10.70 -43.94 -7.10
C SER A 26 9.34 -43.22 -7.31
N ARG A 27 9.37 -42.15 -8.11
CA ARG A 27 8.25 -41.41 -8.76
C ARG A 27 7.42 -42.35 -9.69
N PRO A 28 6.36 -41.94 -10.45
CA PRO A 28 5.73 -40.61 -10.67
C PRO A 28 4.19 -40.58 -10.71
N LEU A 29 3.65 -39.37 -10.94
CA LEU A 29 2.27 -39.04 -11.33
C LEU A 29 1.87 -39.67 -12.68
N THR A 30 0.67 -40.24 -12.79
CA THR A 30 -0.21 -40.16 -13.98
C THR A 30 -1.68 -40.52 -13.65
N SER A 31 -2.56 -39.58 -13.99
CA SER A 31 -3.91 -39.67 -14.59
C SER A 31 -5.07 -40.50 -14.00
N THR A 32 -6.24 -39.82 -13.98
CA THR A 32 -7.63 -40.30 -14.22
C THR A 32 -8.23 -41.24 -13.15
N SER A 33 -9.46 -41.11 -12.64
CA SER A 33 -10.70 -40.46 -13.12
C SER A 33 -11.81 -40.66 -12.04
N ILE A 34 -12.94 -39.95 -12.23
CA ILE A 34 -14.32 -40.32 -11.80
C ILE A 34 -14.77 -40.03 -10.34
N ILE A 35 -15.79 -39.15 -10.29
CA ILE A 35 -16.84 -38.80 -9.29
C ILE A 35 -17.60 -40.09 -8.81
N PRO A 36 -18.44 -40.21 -7.74
CA PRO A 36 -19.00 -39.27 -6.73
C PRO A 36 -19.12 -39.76 -5.25
N TYR A 37 -19.70 -38.89 -4.40
CA TYR A 37 -20.66 -39.14 -3.28
C TYR A 37 -20.37 -40.24 -2.25
N SER A 38 -20.28 -39.86 -0.96
CA SER A 38 -21.35 -40.12 0.04
C SER A 38 -20.93 -39.76 1.47
N PHE A 39 -21.85 -39.05 2.13
CA PHE A 39 -21.93 -38.80 3.56
C PHE A 39 -22.17 -40.11 4.31
N LYS A 40 -21.53 -40.33 5.47
CA LYS A 40 -21.89 -41.37 6.43
C LYS A 40 -21.97 -40.78 7.84
N LEU A 41 -23.17 -40.88 8.41
CA LEU A 41 -23.56 -40.65 9.81
C LEU A 41 -22.92 -41.69 10.75
N LEU A 42 -22.86 -41.36 12.05
CA LEU A 42 -23.12 -42.20 13.23
C LEU A 42 -22.94 -41.29 14.47
N GLU A 43 -24.02 -40.77 15.06
CA GLU A 43 -24.77 -41.32 16.22
C GLU A 43 -24.01 -41.28 17.56
N THR A 44 -24.62 -40.61 18.54
CA THR A 44 -24.93 -41.16 19.88
C THR A 44 -25.79 -40.16 20.66
N SER A 45 -26.82 -40.69 21.31
CA SER A 45 -27.83 -40.03 22.17
C SER A 45 -27.56 -40.39 23.66
N PRO A 46 -28.49 -40.24 24.63
CA PRO A 46 -28.77 -39.03 25.43
C PRO A 46 -28.74 -39.28 26.98
N SER A 47 -28.82 -38.23 27.80
CA SER A 47 -29.21 -38.31 29.25
C SER A 47 -29.76 -36.95 29.74
N SER A 48 -31.05 -36.83 30.08
CA SER A 48 -31.67 -36.78 31.45
C SER A 48 -31.15 -35.63 32.34
N ALA A 49 -31.90 -34.86 33.14
CA ALA A 49 -33.31 -34.78 33.51
C ALA A 49 -33.62 -33.33 34.01
N SER A 50 -34.92 -33.07 34.24
CA SER A 50 -35.66 -31.85 34.64
C SER A 50 -35.11 -30.94 35.77
N PRO A 51 -35.70 -29.72 35.91
CA PRO A 51 -36.23 -29.34 37.22
C PRO A 51 -37.63 -28.69 37.21
N THR A 52 -38.34 -28.92 38.31
CA THR A 52 -39.64 -28.36 38.73
C THR A 52 -39.52 -26.99 39.44
N LEU A 53 -40.66 -26.31 39.48
CA LEU A 53 -41.02 -24.94 39.87
C LEU A 53 -40.46 -24.36 41.20
N SER A 54 -40.24 -23.02 41.25
CA SER A 54 -41.18 -22.06 41.90
C SER A 54 -40.69 -20.59 42.01
N THR A 55 -41.41 -19.71 41.29
CA THR A 55 -42.03 -18.42 41.70
C THR A 55 -41.22 -17.18 42.15
N SER A 56 -41.30 -16.08 41.38
CA SER A 56 -42.07 -14.87 41.77
C SER A 56 -42.23 -13.83 40.62
N THR A 57 -43.49 -13.69 40.18
CA THR A 57 -44.22 -12.46 39.78
C THR A 57 -43.54 -11.24 39.13
N LYS A 58 -43.96 -10.90 37.89
CA LYS A 58 -44.58 -9.59 37.56
C LYS A 58 -45.24 -9.52 36.16
N ARG A 59 -46.58 -9.52 36.20
CA ARG A 59 -47.60 -8.82 35.37
C ARG A 59 -47.52 -8.84 33.83
N HIS A 60 -48.54 -9.50 33.28
CA HIS A 60 -49.08 -9.40 31.93
C HIS A 60 -49.28 -7.97 31.40
N ARG A 61 -48.86 -7.75 30.16
CA ARG A 61 -49.66 -7.08 29.11
C ARG A 61 -49.65 -7.97 27.88
N GLN A 62 -50.83 -8.30 27.36
CA GLN A 62 -51.06 -9.14 26.18
C GLN A 62 -50.20 -8.65 24.99
N ARG A 63 -49.45 -9.58 24.39
CA ARG A 63 -48.81 -9.41 23.09
C ARG A 63 -49.70 -10.12 22.06
N ASP A 64 -50.11 -9.38 21.05
CA ASP A 64 -50.87 -9.86 19.91
C ASP A 64 -50.18 -11.04 19.20
N LEU A 65 -50.95 -12.10 19.01
CA LEU A 65 -50.63 -13.34 18.32
C LEU A 65 -50.89 -13.16 16.81
N SER A 66 -49.94 -12.62 16.05
CA SER A 66 -50.03 -12.58 14.57
C SER A 66 -48.68 -12.62 13.83
N LYS A 67 -47.76 -13.51 14.22
CA LYS A 67 -46.58 -13.92 13.42
C LYS A 67 -46.75 -15.40 13.06
N GLY A 68 -46.80 -15.93 11.84
CA GLY A 68 -46.67 -15.45 10.46
C GLY A 68 -46.34 -16.70 9.60
N ALA A 69 -47.36 -17.38 9.04
CA ALA A 69 -47.33 -18.80 8.62
C ALA A 69 -46.37 -19.22 7.48
N TYR A 70 -45.62 -18.29 6.87
CA TYR A 70 -44.76 -18.58 5.69
C TYR A 70 -43.26 -18.35 5.94
N SER A 71 -42.86 -17.96 7.17
CA SER A 71 -41.44 -17.75 7.51
C SER A 71 -40.63 -19.03 7.64
N ASN A 72 -41.29 -20.18 7.85
CA ASN A 72 -40.65 -21.46 8.15
C ASN A 72 -40.69 -22.46 6.97
N LEU A 73 -41.23 -22.06 5.81
CA LEU A 73 -41.34 -22.92 4.62
C LEU A 73 -39.97 -23.07 3.92
N ASN A 74 -39.74 -24.20 3.27
CA ASN A 74 -38.55 -24.38 2.42
C ASN A 74 -38.66 -23.61 1.10
N GLU A 75 -37.55 -23.41 0.38
CA GLU A 75 -37.51 -22.60 -0.86
C GLU A 75 -38.39 -23.20 -1.96
N GLU A 76 -38.35 -24.52 -2.13
CA GLU A 76 -39.17 -25.27 -3.09
C GLU A 76 -40.66 -25.25 -2.72
N GLU A 77 -40.99 -25.33 -1.43
CA GLU A 77 -42.37 -25.25 -0.94
C GLU A 77 -42.98 -23.86 -1.17
N LEU A 78 -42.19 -22.80 -0.95
CA LEU A 78 -42.64 -21.43 -1.22
C LEU A 78 -42.83 -21.22 -2.73
N TYR A 79 -41.94 -21.76 -3.55
CA TYR A 79 -42.04 -21.73 -5.01
C TYR A 79 -43.29 -22.44 -5.51
N ALA A 80 -43.53 -23.67 -5.06
CA ALA A 80 -44.71 -24.45 -5.41
C ALA A 80 -46.01 -23.76 -4.97
N LYS A 81 -46.06 -23.21 -3.75
CA LYS A 81 -47.22 -22.43 -3.29
C LYS A 81 -47.45 -21.16 -4.11
N THR A 82 -46.39 -20.49 -4.54
CA THR A 82 -46.51 -19.27 -5.33
C THR A 82 -46.99 -19.56 -6.75
N ILE A 83 -46.47 -20.61 -7.39
CA ILE A 83 -46.97 -21.06 -8.69
C ILE A 83 -48.43 -21.50 -8.57
N ASN A 84 -48.76 -22.32 -7.57
CA ASN A 84 -50.12 -22.79 -7.37
C ASN A 84 -51.08 -21.60 -7.23
N HIS A 85 -50.74 -20.60 -6.41
CA HIS A 85 -51.52 -19.37 -6.26
C HIS A 85 -51.70 -18.61 -7.58
N LEU A 86 -50.64 -18.50 -8.39
CA LEU A 86 -50.68 -17.85 -9.71
C LEU A 86 -51.51 -18.64 -10.74
N THR A 87 -51.61 -19.97 -10.61
CA THR A 87 -52.33 -20.85 -11.55
C THR A 87 -53.77 -21.17 -11.14
N THR A 88 -54.12 -21.09 -9.86
CA THR A 88 -55.47 -21.44 -9.34
C THR A 88 -56.41 -20.24 -9.23
N CYS A 89 -55.92 -19.01 -9.24
CA CYS A 89 -56.77 -17.82 -9.26
C CYS A 89 -57.36 -17.62 -10.68
N ASN A 90 -58.70 -17.57 -10.78
CA ASN A 90 -59.52 -17.47 -12.00
C ASN A 90 -59.20 -16.27 -12.92
N GLU A 91 -59.87 -16.15 -14.07
CA GLU A 91 -59.77 -15.03 -15.04
C GLU A 91 -59.63 -13.64 -14.38
N ILE A 92 -58.86 -12.75 -15.02
CA ILE A 92 -58.49 -11.43 -14.50
C ILE A 92 -59.75 -10.64 -14.10
N GLY A 93 -59.86 -10.25 -12.83
CA GLY A 93 -60.96 -9.44 -12.27
C GLY A 93 -61.74 -10.10 -11.13
N ASN A 94 -61.55 -11.40 -10.86
CA ASN A 94 -62.32 -12.18 -9.88
C ASN A 94 -61.58 -12.55 -8.60
N MET A 95 -60.41 -11.97 -8.31
CA MET A 95 -59.62 -12.35 -7.14
C MET A 95 -60.30 -11.96 -5.82
N THR A 96 -60.40 -12.91 -4.89
CA THR A 96 -61.05 -12.75 -3.59
C THR A 96 -60.18 -11.98 -2.59
N GLY A 97 -60.80 -11.41 -1.54
CA GLY A 97 -60.08 -10.67 -0.49
C GLY A 97 -59.01 -11.51 0.25
N ASN A 98 -59.24 -12.81 0.39
CA ASN A 98 -58.28 -13.74 1.01
C ASN A 98 -57.06 -13.97 0.12
N GLU A 99 -57.27 -14.14 -1.19
CA GLU A 99 -56.19 -14.32 -2.18
C GLU A 99 -55.32 -13.06 -2.31
N ILE A 100 -55.90 -11.87 -2.20
CA ILE A 100 -55.16 -10.60 -2.14
C ILE A 100 -54.26 -10.54 -0.90
N GLN A 101 -54.79 -10.92 0.27
CA GLN A 101 -54.01 -10.94 1.51
C GLN A 101 -52.90 -12.02 1.48
N GLU A 102 -53.16 -13.17 0.86
CA GLU A 102 -52.18 -14.22 0.64
C GLU A 102 -51.06 -13.77 -0.28
N THR A 103 -51.39 -13.05 -1.37
CA THR A 103 -50.40 -12.44 -2.28
C THR A 103 -49.44 -11.49 -1.54
N GLY A 104 -49.96 -10.64 -0.65
CA GLY A 104 -49.14 -9.76 0.19
C GLY A 104 -48.22 -10.51 1.15
N LYS A 105 -48.69 -11.62 1.74
CA LYS A 105 -47.88 -12.50 2.61
C LYS A 105 -46.76 -13.19 1.82
N LEU A 106 -47.05 -13.67 0.61
CA LEU A 106 -46.08 -14.29 -0.29
C LEU A 106 -45.01 -13.29 -0.75
N LEU A 107 -45.40 -12.06 -1.14
CA LEU A 107 -44.46 -10.98 -1.47
C LEU A 107 -43.51 -10.67 -0.30
N THR A 108 -44.05 -10.60 0.92
CA THR A 108 -43.25 -10.36 2.12
C THR A 108 -42.30 -11.52 2.41
N ALA A 109 -42.71 -12.76 2.15
CA ALA A 109 -41.86 -13.94 2.30
C ALA A 109 -40.71 -13.94 1.27
N TRP A 110 -41.00 -13.65 0.00
CA TRP A 110 -39.99 -13.57 -1.06
C TRP A 110 -38.99 -12.44 -0.85
N SER A 111 -39.43 -11.27 -0.39
CA SER A 111 -38.54 -10.12 -0.11
C SER A 111 -37.50 -10.39 0.99
N LYS A 112 -37.69 -11.42 1.82
CA LYS A 112 -36.75 -11.82 2.86
C LYS A 112 -35.70 -12.82 2.35
N ARG A 113 -35.95 -13.52 1.24
CA ARG A 113 -35.04 -14.54 0.69
C ARG A 113 -33.96 -13.94 -0.21
N ARG A 114 -32.84 -14.66 -0.35
CA ARG A 114 -31.70 -14.29 -1.20
C ARG A 114 -31.51 -15.30 -2.33
N VAL A 115 -32.59 -15.58 -3.07
CA VAL A 115 -32.66 -16.60 -4.11
C VAL A 115 -32.82 -15.95 -5.49
N MET A 116 -32.26 -16.55 -6.54
CA MET A 116 -32.28 -16.01 -7.91
C MET A 116 -33.70 -15.86 -8.49
N GLN A 117 -34.66 -16.72 -8.11
CA GLN A 117 -36.05 -16.66 -8.56
C GLN A 117 -36.91 -15.65 -7.78
N SER A 118 -36.44 -15.13 -6.64
CA SER A 118 -37.23 -14.28 -5.75
C SER A 118 -37.73 -12.99 -6.42
N GLY A 119 -36.94 -12.41 -7.33
CA GLY A 119 -37.32 -11.22 -8.08
C GLY A 119 -38.47 -11.49 -9.06
N GLU A 120 -38.32 -12.51 -9.91
CA GLU A 120 -39.32 -12.89 -10.93
C GLU A 120 -40.65 -13.30 -10.29
N MET A 121 -40.61 -14.13 -9.25
CA MET A 121 -41.82 -14.58 -8.56
C MET A 121 -42.55 -13.42 -7.86
N SER A 122 -41.80 -12.48 -7.27
CA SER A 122 -42.41 -11.30 -6.65
C SER A 122 -43.00 -10.35 -7.70
N GLU A 123 -42.37 -10.23 -8.87
CA GLU A 123 -42.87 -9.38 -9.95
C GLU A 123 -44.16 -9.94 -10.57
N SER A 124 -44.23 -11.26 -10.81
CA SER A 124 -45.46 -11.91 -11.30
C SER A 124 -46.64 -11.74 -10.34
N LEU A 125 -46.40 -11.88 -9.03
CA LEU A 125 -47.42 -11.64 -8.00
C LEU A 125 -47.87 -10.18 -7.98
N LEU A 126 -46.94 -9.23 -8.11
CA LEU A 126 -47.25 -7.80 -8.12
C LEU A 126 -48.03 -7.39 -9.38
N ARG A 127 -47.60 -7.86 -10.56
CA ARG A 127 -48.31 -7.59 -11.83
C ARG A 127 -49.74 -8.11 -11.78
N ARG A 128 -49.95 -9.32 -11.24
CA ARG A 128 -51.30 -9.86 -11.09
C ARG A 128 -52.20 -8.96 -10.21
N LEU A 129 -51.67 -8.42 -9.11
CA LEU A 129 -52.41 -7.46 -8.28
C LEU A 129 -52.74 -6.15 -9.02
N VAL A 130 -51.85 -5.68 -9.90
CA VAL A 130 -52.07 -4.49 -10.72
C VAL A 130 -53.11 -4.76 -11.81
N ASP A 131 -53.01 -5.90 -12.51
CA ASP A 131 -53.94 -6.30 -13.58
C ASP A 131 -55.38 -6.47 -13.05
N GLU A 132 -55.55 -7.04 -11.86
CA GLU A 132 -56.85 -7.14 -11.18
C GLU A 132 -57.47 -5.77 -10.90
N LYS A 133 -56.64 -4.78 -10.51
CA LYS A 133 -57.10 -3.42 -10.25
C LYS A 133 -57.53 -2.74 -11.55
N VAL A 134 -56.75 -2.90 -12.62
CA VAL A 134 -57.07 -2.36 -13.95
C VAL A 134 -58.35 -2.98 -14.51
N ALA A 135 -58.61 -4.26 -14.24
CA ALA A 135 -59.84 -4.95 -14.62
C ALA A 135 -61.08 -4.55 -13.79
N GLY A 136 -60.97 -3.59 -12.86
CA GLY A 136 -62.10 -3.03 -12.12
C GLY A 136 -62.35 -3.65 -10.74
N ASN A 137 -61.50 -4.55 -10.25
CA ASN A 137 -61.65 -5.12 -8.91
C ASN A 137 -61.23 -4.09 -7.84
N GLU A 138 -62.19 -3.45 -7.18
CA GLU A 138 -61.91 -2.43 -6.17
C GLU A 138 -61.19 -2.95 -4.92
N LYS A 139 -61.28 -4.26 -4.63
CA LYS A 139 -60.64 -4.91 -3.47
C LYS A 139 -59.15 -5.09 -3.67
N ALA A 140 -58.69 -5.27 -4.91
CA ALA A 140 -57.28 -5.38 -5.25
C ALA A 140 -56.63 -3.98 -5.28
N ARG A 141 -56.21 -3.46 -4.12
CA ARG A 141 -55.42 -2.21 -4.05
C ARG A 141 -53.94 -2.52 -3.81
N PRO A 142 -53.09 -2.55 -4.86
CA PRO A 142 -51.64 -2.56 -4.69
C PRO A 142 -51.19 -1.44 -3.74
N SER A 143 -50.53 -1.82 -2.65
CA SER A 143 -49.98 -0.86 -1.69
C SER A 143 -48.53 -0.53 -2.03
N VAL A 144 -48.04 0.62 -1.57
CA VAL A 144 -46.62 1.01 -1.67
C VAL A 144 -45.71 -0.07 -1.05
N ASN A 145 -46.17 -0.74 0.00
CA ASN A 145 -45.46 -1.85 0.66
C ASN A 145 -45.33 -3.11 -0.22
N HIS A 146 -46.31 -3.38 -1.10
CA HIS A 146 -46.23 -4.48 -2.09
C HIS A 146 -45.13 -4.19 -3.12
N PHE A 147 -45.09 -2.96 -3.64
CA PHE A 147 -44.02 -2.50 -4.54
C PHE A 147 -42.64 -2.56 -3.85
N ASN A 148 -42.52 -2.04 -2.62
CA ASN A 148 -41.26 -2.09 -1.85
C ASN A 148 -40.76 -3.52 -1.62
N SER A 149 -41.67 -4.45 -1.31
CA SER A 149 -41.34 -5.87 -1.11
C SER A 149 -40.79 -6.51 -2.38
N CYS A 150 -41.39 -6.20 -3.53
CA CYS A 150 -40.91 -6.66 -4.85
C CYS A 150 -39.55 -6.07 -5.21
N MET A 151 -39.36 -4.75 -5.05
CA MET A 151 -38.06 -4.10 -5.27
C MET A 151 -36.95 -4.72 -4.39
N ASN A 152 -37.25 -4.97 -3.12
CA ASN A 152 -36.30 -5.57 -2.17
C ASN A 152 -35.94 -7.01 -2.56
N ALA A 153 -36.90 -7.79 -3.10
CA ALA A 153 -36.64 -9.12 -3.65
C ALA A 153 -35.67 -9.05 -4.84
N TRP A 154 -35.90 -8.14 -5.79
CA TRP A 154 -34.99 -7.89 -6.92
C TRP A 154 -33.58 -7.45 -6.51
N ILE A 155 -33.44 -6.66 -5.45
CA ILE A 155 -32.13 -6.21 -4.95
C ILE A 155 -31.38 -7.33 -4.19
N LYS A 156 -32.13 -8.25 -3.58
CA LYS A 156 -31.57 -9.38 -2.83
C LYS A 156 -31.28 -10.60 -3.69
N CYS A 157 -31.94 -10.77 -4.84
CA CYS A 157 -31.77 -11.94 -5.72
C CYS A 157 -30.34 -12.10 -6.27
N GLY A 158 -29.51 -11.06 -6.21
CA GLY A 158 -28.08 -11.14 -6.54
C GLY A 158 -27.76 -11.07 -8.03
N ARG A 159 -28.79 -10.98 -8.90
CA ARG A 159 -28.61 -10.77 -10.35
C ARG A 159 -27.99 -9.40 -10.66
N ALA A 160 -27.18 -9.34 -11.70
CA ALA A 160 -26.55 -8.10 -12.15
C ALA A 160 -27.59 -7.02 -12.51
N ASN A 161 -28.72 -7.39 -13.14
CA ASN A 161 -29.75 -6.44 -13.59
C ASN A 161 -30.84 -6.15 -12.53
N GLY A 162 -30.73 -6.70 -11.32
CA GLY A 162 -31.77 -6.59 -10.30
C GLY A 162 -32.05 -5.16 -9.85
N TYR A 163 -31.05 -4.28 -9.83
CA TYR A 163 -31.24 -2.86 -9.50
C TYR A 163 -31.97 -2.11 -10.63
N GLN A 164 -31.74 -2.46 -11.90
CA GLN A 164 -32.39 -1.82 -13.04
C GLN A 164 -33.88 -2.15 -13.08
N LYS A 165 -34.24 -3.40 -12.77
CA LYS A 165 -35.64 -3.82 -12.57
C LYS A 165 -36.31 -3.11 -11.41
N ALA A 166 -35.60 -2.92 -10.29
CA ALA A 166 -36.13 -2.15 -9.18
C ALA A 166 -36.38 -0.66 -9.54
N ILE A 167 -35.60 -0.08 -10.45
CA ILE A 167 -35.81 1.29 -10.97
C ILE A 167 -37.04 1.34 -11.88
N GLU A 168 -37.23 0.34 -12.75
CA GLU A 168 -38.44 0.24 -13.59
C GLU A 168 -39.69 0.17 -12.71
N LEU A 169 -39.71 -0.71 -11.72
CA LEU A 169 -40.83 -0.83 -10.77
C LEU A 169 -41.11 0.45 -9.98
N LEU A 170 -40.09 1.29 -9.74
CA LEU A 170 -40.25 2.58 -9.07
C LEU A 170 -40.90 3.61 -9.98
N LYS A 171 -40.59 3.58 -11.29
CA LYS A 171 -41.31 4.39 -12.29
C LYS A 171 -42.77 3.96 -12.40
N ASP A 172 -43.01 2.66 -12.43
CA ASP A 172 -44.36 2.09 -12.47
C ASP A 172 -45.18 2.49 -11.24
N LEU A 173 -44.56 2.48 -10.05
CA LEU A 173 -45.20 2.97 -8.83
C LEU A 173 -45.59 4.46 -8.93
N ASN A 174 -44.71 5.32 -9.45
CA ASN A 174 -45.01 6.75 -9.59
C ASN A 174 -46.18 6.98 -10.58
N VAL A 175 -46.22 6.26 -11.70
CA VAL A 175 -47.33 6.32 -12.65
C VAL A 175 -48.63 5.81 -12.01
N TYR A 176 -48.55 4.73 -11.24
CA TYR A 176 -49.69 4.17 -10.51
C TYR A 176 -50.27 5.16 -9.49
N LEU A 177 -49.41 5.85 -8.74
CA LEU A 177 -49.82 6.87 -7.76
C LEU A 177 -50.48 8.09 -8.43
N GLN A 178 -49.95 8.54 -9.58
CA GLN A 178 -50.52 9.65 -10.34
C GLN A 178 -51.90 9.34 -10.95
N THR A 179 -52.14 8.09 -11.32
CA THR A 179 -53.36 7.68 -12.04
C THR A 179 -54.55 7.35 -11.13
N HIS A 180 -54.31 7.08 -9.84
CA HIS A 180 -55.32 6.53 -8.94
C HIS A 180 -55.67 7.43 -7.73
N ASP A 181 -55.31 8.73 -7.75
CA ASP A 181 -55.62 9.74 -6.71
C ASP A 181 -55.41 9.27 -5.25
N ASN A 182 -54.46 8.37 -5.04
CA ASN A 182 -54.07 7.95 -3.70
C ASN A 182 -53.09 8.98 -3.16
N VAL A 183 -53.48 9.74 -2.13
CA VAL A 183 -52.56 10.63 -1.41
C VAL A 183 -51.39 9.79 -0.89
N PRO A 184 -50.17 9.94 -1.44
CA PRO A 184 -49.06 9.10 -1.05
C PRO A 184 -48.67 9.41 0.39
N ASN A 185 -48.52 8.38 1.20
CA ASN A 185 -47.83 8.55 2.48
C ASN A 185 -46.34 8.74 2.18
N ASP A 186 -45.85 9.98 2.32
CA ASP A 186 -44.46 10.37 2.01
C ASP A 186 -43.41 9.45 2.67
N ASP A 187 -43.70 8.89 3.85
CA ASP A 187 -42.80 7.97 4.56
C ASP A 187 -42.72 6.58 3.89
N GLU A 188 -43.80 6.10 3.29
CA GLU A 188 -43.81 4.82 2.57
C GLU A 188 -43.09 4.94 1.21
N VAL A 189 -43.31 6.06 0.52
CA VAL A 189 -42.64 6.37 -0.75
C VAL A 189 -41.14 6.58 -0.52
N SER A 190 -40.75 7.31 0.55
CA SER A 190 -39.36 7.44 1.02
C SER A 190 -38.67 6.08 1.19
N LYS A 191 -39.36 5.09 1.79
CA LYS A 191 -38.82 3.73 1.97
C LYS A 191 -38.56 3.02 0.63
N CYS A 192 -39.45 3.13 -0.36
CA CYS A 192 -39.24 2.56 -1.70
C CYS A 192 -38.00 3.14 -2.37
N TYR A 193 -37.88 4.46 -2.36
CA TYR A 193 -36.73 5.18 -2.89
C TYR A 193 -35.43 4.78 -2.17
N GLY A 194 -35.43 4.70 -0.85
CA GLY A 194 -34.30 4.23 -0.05
C GLY A 194 -33.87 2.80 -0.38
N THR A 195 -34.83 1.89 -0.62
CA THR A 195 -34.59 0.52 -1.06
C THR A 195 -33.88 0.50 -2.41
N VAL A 196 -34.37 1.25 -3.41
CA VAL A 196 -33.76 1.33 -4.75
C VAL A 196 -32.35 1.92 -4.70
N ILE A 197 -32.14 3.01 -3.95
CA ILE A 197 -30.81 3.61 -3.74
C ILE A 197 -29.86 2.58 -3.11
N ALA A 198 -30.29 1.86 -2.07
CA ALA A 198 -29.47 0.80 -1.46
C ALA A 198 -29.10 -0.32 -2.45
N GLY A 199 -30.02 -0.65 -3.37
CA GLY A 199 -29.79 -1.58 -4.46
C GLY A 199 -28.70 -1.12 -5.43
N CYS A 200 -28.77 0.12 -5.89
CA CYS A 200 -27.75 0.73 -6.74
C CYS A 200 -26.38 0.73 -6.07
N ILE A 201 -26.30 1.06 -4.78
CA ILE A 201 -25.05 1.10 -4.00
C ILE A 201 -24.42 -0.28 -3.84
N LYS A 202 -25.25 -1.30 -3.59
CA LYS A 202 -24.78 -2.70 -3.49
C LYS A 202 -24.17 -3.16 -4.81
N ASN A 203 -24.67 -2.67 -5.95
CA ASN A 203 -24.04 -2.91 -7.25
C ASN A 203 -22.76 -2.07 -7.42
N THR A 204 -22.76 -0.79 -7.03
CA THR A 204 -21.56 0.07 -7.07
C THR A 204 -20.40 -0.53 -6.28
N THR A 205 -20.66 -1.07 -5.10
CA THR A 205 -19.62 -1.67 -4.25
C THR A 205 -19.08 -2.98 -4.79
N LYS A 206 -19.93 -3.82 -5.42
CA LYS A 206 -19.51 -5.08 -6.06
C LYS A 206 -18.76 -4.87 -7.37
N ASN A 207 -19.29 -4.03 -8.25
CA ASN A 207 -18.83 -3.89 -9.64
C ASN A 207 -18.02 -2.61 -9.88
N LYS A 208 -17.81 -1.76 -8.85
CA LYS A 208 -17.14 -0.43 -8.94
C LYS A 208 -17.68 0.43 -10.09
N SER A 209 -18.96 0.28 -10.42
CA SER A 209 -19.57 0.95 -11.56
C SER A 209 -20.03 2.37 -11.19
N ARG A 210 -19.43 3.38 -11.83
CA ARG A 210 -19.81 4.79 -11.71
C ARG A 210 -21.26 5.04 -12.15
N SER A 211 -21.68 4.41 -13.25
CA SER A 211 -23.04 4.55 -13.80
C SER A 211 -24.11 4.24 -12.75
N SER A 212 -23.93 3.19 -11.94
CA SER A 212 -24.90 2.85 -10.89
C SER A 212 -25.03 3.93 -9.79
N ALA A 213 -23.96 4.66 -9.49
CA ALA A 213 -23.99 5.77 -8.53
C ALA A 213 -24.64 7.02 -9.14
N ASP A 214 -24.39 7.28 -10.43
CA ASP A 214 -25.02 8.39 -11.17
C ASP A 214 -26.54 8.20 -11.29
N LEU A 215 -27.01 6.98 -11.58
CA LEU A 215 -28.45 6.67 -11.55
C LEU A 215 -29.05 6.86 -10.16
N ALA A 216 -28.35 6.47 -9.10
CA ALA A 216 -28.82 6.70 -7.72
C ALA A 216 -28.92 8.20 -7.39
N CYS A 217 -28.01 9.01 -7.93
CA CYS A 217 -28.07 10.47 -7.80
C CYS A 217 -29.25 11.05 -8.58
N GLU A 218 -29.48 10.62 -9.82
CA GLU A 218 -30.63 11.06 -10.63
C GLU A 218 -31.97 10.75 -9.96
N ILE A 219 -32.11 9.55 -9.37
CA ILE A 219 -33.31 9.17 -8.62
C ILE A 219 -33.52 10.07 -7.41
N LEU A 220 -32.43 10.45 -6.73
CA LEU A 220 -32.49 11.38 -5.59
C LEU A 220 -32.91 12.79 -6.00
N GLU A 221 -32.57 13.23 -7.22
CA GLU A 221 -32.97 14.53 -7.75
C GLU A 221 -34.43 14.57 -8.20
N LYS A 222 -34.99 13.44 -8.64
CA LYS A 222 -36.40 13.30 -9.04
C LYS A 222 -37.38 13.12 -7.87
N MET A 223 -36.90 13.05 -6.63
CA MET A 223 -37.78 13.02 -5.46
C MET A 223 -38.28 14.43 -5.12
N ASP A 224 -39.58 14.67 -5.32
CA ASP A 224 -40.24 15.94 -5.00
C ASP A 224 -40.57 16.08 -3.50
N SER A 225 -40.92 14.99 -2.81
CA SER A 225 -41.22 14.93 -1.35
C SER A 225 -40.53 13.74 -0.66
N GLY A 226 -40.44 13.75 0.68
CA GLY A 226 -39.94 12.60 1.47
C GLY A 226 -38.42 12.38 1.47
N ARG A 227 -37.62 13.38 1.09
CA ARG A 227 -36.15 13.28 1.10
C ARG A 227 -35.60 13.29 2.53
N GLU A 228 -34.80 12.27 2.84
CA GLU A 228 -34.17 12.13 4.16
C GLU A 228 -32.64 12.09 4.06
N VAL A 229 -31.97 12.50 5.14
CA VAL A 229 -30.50 12.43 5.29
C VAL A 229 -29.93 11.03 4.97
N LYS A 230 -30.69 9.96 5.25
CA LYS A 230 -30.28 8.57 4.96
C LYS A 230 -30.03 8.32 3.47
N HIS A 231 -30.83 8.95 2.58
CA HIS A 231 -30.70 8.79 1.14
C HIS A 231 -29.41 9.45 0.64
N TYR A 232 -29.18 10.70 1.04
CA TYR A 232 -27.96 11.43 0.69
C TYR A 232 -26.70 10.75 1.22
N ASN A 233 -26.69 10.34 2.49
CA ASN A 233 -25.55 9.64 3.09
C ASN A 233 -25.21 8.35 2.34
N SER A 234 -26.23 7.62 1.87
CA SER A 234 -26.06 6.39 1.12
C SER A 234 -25.40 6.66 -0.24
N VAL A 235 -25.91 7.63 -1.00
CA VAL A 235 -25.33 8.04 -2.30
C VAL A 235 -23.91 8.59 -2.13
N MET A 236 -23.68 9.45 -1.14
CA MET A 236 -22.35 10.00 -0.84
C MET A 236 -21.35 8.91 -0.47
N ASN A 237 -21.75 7.89 0.31
CA ASN A 237 -20.87 6.78 0.66
C ASN A 237 -20.53 5.91 -0.57
N ALA A 238 -21.44 5.80 -1.54
CA ALA A 238 -21.18 5.14 -2.82
C ALA A 238 -20.11 5.88 -3.62
N TYR A 239 -20.24 7.19 -3.80
CA TYR A 239 -19.22 8.01 -4.46
C TYR A 239 -17.89 8.02 -3.70
N ALA A 240 -17.93 8.02 -2.36
CA ALA A 240 -16.73 7.90 -1.53
C ALA A 240 -16.00 6.58 -1.79
N SER A 241 -16.72 5.46 -1.99
CA SER A 241 -16.14 4.16 -2.35
C SER A 241 -15.50 4.12 -3.74
N LEU A 242 -15.95 5.02 -4.64
CA LEU A 242 -15.38 5.22 -5.97
C LEU A 242 -14.23 6.26 -5.99
N TYR A 243 -13.84 6.81 -4.83
CA TYR A 243 -12.86 7.89 -4.70
C TYR A 243 -13.23 9.22 -5.42
N ASP A 244 -14.51 9.42 -5.77
CA ASP A 244 -14.99 10.67 -6.36
C ASP A 244 -15.43 11.67 -5.26
N HIS A 245 -14.46 12.31 -4.65
CA HIS A 245 -14.68 13.32 -3.61
C HIS A 245 -15.40 14.58 -4.13
N LYS A 246 -15.28 14.92 -5.42
CA LYS A 246 -15.94 16.10 -6.01
C LYS A 246 -17.46 15.91 -6.05
N ALA A 247 -17.92 14.72 -6.47
CA ALA A 247 -19.34 14.39 -6.43
C ALA A 247 -19.90 14.45 -5.00
N VAL A 248 -19.17 13.87 -4.03
CA VAL A 248 -19.55 13.92 -2.60
C VAL A 248 -19.69 15.37 -2.10
N LEU A 249 -18.76 16.25 -2.47
CA LEU A 249 -18.81 17.67 -2.10
C LEU A 249 -19.99 18.42 -2.74
N ARG A 250 -20.30 18.15 -4.02
CA ARG A 250 -21.47 18.76 -4.68
C ARG A 250 -22.77 18.38 -3.96
N ILE A 251 -22.94 17.10 -3.64
CA ILE A 251 -24.12 16.61 -2.93
C ILE A 251 -24.20 17.24 -1.53
N PHE A 252 -23.08 17.32 -0.82
CA PHE A 252 -23.02 17.95 0.50
C PHE A 252 -23.38 19.44 0.47
N GLN A 253 -22.92 20.17 -0.54
CA GLN A 253 -23.25 21.58 -0.72
C GLN A 253 -24.75 21.77 -1.01
N LYS A 254 -25.32 20.94 -1.89
CA LYS A 254 -26.76 20.92 -2.17
C LYS A 254 -27.57 20.66 -0.90
N MET A 255 -27.18 19.69 -0.07
CA MET A 255 -27.84 19.42 1.22
C MET A 255 -27.85 20.63 2.16
N LYS A 256 -26.77 21.43 2.18
CA LYS A 256 -26.72 22.65 2.99
C LYS A 256 -27.64 23.73 2.46
N GLU A 257 -27.69 23.92 1.14
CA GLU A 257 -28.58 24.89 0.50
C GLU A 257 -30.05 24.57 0.79
N MET A 258 -30.46 23.31 0.66
CA MET A 258 -31.82 22.86 1.01
C MET A 258 -32.12 23.01 2.50
N SER A 259 -31.14 22.71 3.37
CA SER A 259 -31.29 22.93 4.81
C SER A 259 -31.44 24.41 5.17
N ASN A 260 -30.77 25.32 4.45
CA ASN A 260 -30.90 26.77 4.65
C ASN A 260 -32.22 27.32 4.08
N ALA A 261 -32.78 26.64 3.07
CA ALA A 261 -34.10 26.94 2.50
C ALA A 261 -35.28 26.47 3.38
N GLY A 262 -35.01 25.80 4.52
CA GLY A 262 -36.03 25.41 5.51
C GLY A 262 -36.39 23.92 5.52
N GLU A 263 -35.77 23.08 4.69
CA GLU A 263 -36.01 21.62 4.71
C GLU A 263 -35.27 20.94 5.88
N GLU A 264 -35.93 20.80 7.04
CA GLU A 264 -35.33 20.17 8.23
C GLU A 264 -34.92 18.70 8.02
N ASN A 265 -35.65 17.96 7.17
CA ASN A 265 -35.44 16.53 6.92
C ASN A 265 -34.13 16.21 6.17
N VAL A 266 -33.48 17.22 5.58
CA VAL A 266 -32.24 17.09 4.79
C VAL A 266 -31.03 17.66 5.53
N ARG A 267 -31.21 18.14 6.77
CA ARG A 267 -30.14 18.77 7.55
C ARG A 267 -28.95 17.84 7.78
N PRO A 268 -27.73 18.22 7.33
CA PRO A 268 -26.54 17.40 7.54
C PRO A 268 -26.31 17.04 9.01
N ASN A 269 -26.15 15.75 9.29
CA ASN A 269 -25.93 15.24 10.64
C ASN A 269 -24.48 14.76 10.81
N ARG A 270 -24.13 14.25 12.00
CA ARG A 270 -22.80 13.69 12.30
C ARG A 270 -22.29 12.70 11.24
N THR A 271 -23.15 11.80 10.75
CA THR A 271 -22.72 10.78 9.78
C THR A 271 -22.44 11.38 8.40
N THR A 272 -23.20 12.40 7.97
CA THR A 272 -22.94 13.16 6.74
C THR A 272 -21.54 13.79 6.77
N TYR A 273 -21.21 14.53 7.83
CA TYR A 273 -19.88 15.15 7.98
C TYR A 273 -18.75 14.11 7.99
N ASN A 274 -18.93 12.99 8.70
CA ASN A 274 -17.94 11.91 8.73
C ASN A 274 -17.71 11.28 7.36
N ILE A 275 -18.74 11.11 6.53
CA ILE A 275 -18.61 10.58 5.16
C ILE A 275 -17.79 11.55 4.30
N VAL A 276 -18.04 12.86 4.38
CA VAL A 276 -17.29 13.87 3.62
C VAL A 276 -15.82 13.93 4.04
N ILE A 277 -15.55 13.96 5.34
CA ILE A 277 -14.16 13.97 5.84
C ILE A 277 -13.45 12.68 5.42
N LYS A 278 -14.12 11.52 5.51
CA LYS A 278 -13.56 10.23 5.09
C LYS A 278 -13.31 10.18 3.59
N SER A 279 -14.20 10.70 2.74
CA SER A 279 -13.99 10.73 1.29
C SER A 279 -12.79 11.61 0.92
N LEU A 280 -12.66 12.78 1.56
CA LEU A 280 -11.51 13.67 1.40
C LEU A 280 -10.21 13.07 1.96
N SER A 281 -10.28 12.25 3.01
CA SER A 281 -9.11 11.55 3.54
C SER A 281 -8.51 10.57 2.53
N GLY A 282 -9.31 10.06 1.59
CA GLY A 282 -8.83 9.17 0.53
C GLY A 282 -7.90 9.87 -0.47
N CYS A 283 -7.90 11.20 -0.53
CA CYS A 283 -7.11 11.97 -1.48
C CYS A 283 -5.71 12.30 -0.95
N GLN A 284 -4.69 12.14 -1.77
CA GLN A 284 -3.30 12.52 -1.44
C GLN A 284 -3.03 14.03 -1.61
N GLU A 285 -3.96 14.78 -2.20
CA GLU A 285 -3.78 16.20 -2.48
C GLU A 285 -3.94 17.08 -1.22
N MET A 286 -3.01 18.01 -1.02
CA MET A 286 -3.06 18.95 0.10
C MET A 286 -4.33 19.83 0.11
N LYS A 287 -4.92 20.11 -1.06
CA LYS A 287 -6.19 20.85 -1.18
C LYS A 287 -7.33 20.12 -0.49
N CYS A 288 -7.41 18.80 -0.66
CA CYS A 288 -8.45 17.96 -0.05
C CYS A 288 -8.32 17.93 1.47
N ILE A 289 -7.09 17.85 1.99
CA ILE A 289 -6.83 17.88 3.44
C ILE A 289 -7.23 19.23 4.05
N ARG A 290 -6.83 20.35 3.43
CA ARG A 290 -7.24 21.69 3.89
C ARG A 290 -8.76 21.87 3.85
N MET A 291 -9.43 21.27 2.87
CA MET A 291 -10.89 21.31 2.80
C MET A 291 -11.53 20.46 3.89
N ALA A 292 -11.00 19.27 4.15
CA ALA A 292 -11.45 18.43 5.26
C ALA A 292 -11.28 19.14 6.61
N GLU A 293 -10.17 19.86 6.83
CA GLU A 293 -9.95 20.66 8.04
C GLU A 293 -11.01 21.75 8.20
N ARG A 294 -11.38 22.45 7.12
CA ARG A 294 -12.45 23.47 7.16
C ARG A 294 -13.79 22.84 7.53
N ILE A 295 -14.12 21.69 6.96
CA ILE A 295 -15.37 20.98 7.24
C ILE A 295 -15.42 20.49 8.69
N LEU A 296 -14.30 20.00 9.23
CA LEU A 296 -14.21 19.64 10.65
C LEU A 296 -14.36 20.87 11.57
N ALA A 297 -13.75 22.00 11.20
CA ALA A 297 -13.90 23.25 11.95
C ALA A 297 -15.35 23.79 11.93
N GLU A 298 -16.04 23.65 10.79
CA GLU A 298 -17.45 23.97 10.66
C GLU A 298 -18.33 23.08 11.55
N MET A 299 -18.02 21.78 11.60
CA MET A 299 -18.67 20.82 12.49
C MET A 299 -18.46 21.19 13.97
N GLU A 300 -17.23 21.58 14.36
CA GLU A 300 -16.91 22.06 15.70
C GLU A 300 -17.68 23.35 16.05
N ASN A 301 -17.75 24.32 15.13
CA ASN A 301 -18.47 25.58 15.35
C ASN A 301 -19.98 25.36 15.50
N SER A 302 -20.56 24.50 14.66
CA SER A 302 -21.97 24.15 14.72
C SER A 302 -22.33 23.44 16.03
N HIS A 303 -21.44 22.58 16.53
CA HIS A 303 -21.60 21.97 17.84
C HIS A 303 -21.56 22.99 18.98
N ARG A 304 -20.62 23.95 18.94
CA ARG A 304 -20.54 25.04 19.94
C ARG A 304 -21.78 25.94 19.95
N LYS A 305 -22.40 26.15 18.79
CA LYS A 305 -23.67 26.88 18.65
C LYS A 305 -24.89 26.10 19.18
N GLY A 306 -24.70 24.90 19.73
CA GLY A 306 -25.77 24.10 20.33
C GLY A 306 -26.66 23.37 19.32
N VAL A 307 -26.23 23.24 18.06
CA VAL A 307 -26.99 22.48 17.05
C VAL A 307 -27.03 21.01 17.45
N LYS A 308 -28.22 20.52 17.85
CA LYS A 308 -28.47 19.11 18.13
C LYS A 308 -28.14 18.25 16.89
N ASN A 309 -27.62 17.04 17.09
CA ASN A 309 -27.18 16.08 16.05
C ASN A 309 -25.88 16.39 15.29
N ILE A 310 -25.21 17.51 15.56
CA ILE A 310 -23.87 17.81 15.03
C ILE A 310 -22.88 17.85 16.20
N SER A 311 -22.04 16.82 16.28
CA SER A 311 -20.94 16.75 17.26
C SER A 311 -19.77 15.97 16.65
N PRO A 312 -18.55 16.53 16.65
CA PRO A 312 -17.37 15.76 16.29
C PRO A 312 -17.26 14.52 17.17
N ASP A 313 -16.94 13.39 16.56
CA ASP A 313 -16.69 12.13 17.27
C ASP A 313 -15.29 11.61 16.97
N ARG A 314 -14.96 10.46 17.56
CA ARG A 314 -13.73 9.74 17.27
C ARG A 314 -13.48 9.53 15.77
N ILE A 315 -14.52 9.22 14.98
CA ILE A 315 -14.41 8.95 13.54
C ILE A 315 -14.04 10.24 12.80
N SER A 316 -14.60 11.38 13.17
CA SER A 316 -14.26 12.68 12.58
C SER A 316 -12.76 12.97 12.71
N TYR A 317 -12.22 12.86 13.93
CA TYR A 317 -10.80 13.12 14.19
C TYR A 317 -9.88 12.02 13.62
N THR A 318 -10.25 10.75 13.71
CA THR A 318 -9.46 9.65 13.11
C THR A 318 -9.40 9.77 11.60
N SER A 319 -10.49 10.16 10.94
CA SER A 319 -10.51 10.43 9.49
C SER A 319 -9.62 11.62 9.10
N MET A 320 -9.51 12.62 9.98
CA MET A 320 -8.57 13.72 9.81
C MET A 320 -7.12 13.25 9.95
N LEU A 321 -6.82 12.46 10.98
CA LEU A 321 -5.48 11.90 11.20
C LEU A 321 -5.04 11.01 10.03
N THR A 322 -5.93 10.18 9.48
CA THR A 322 -5.62 9.35 8.30
C THR A 322 -5.44 10.18 7.03
N ALA A 323 -6.08 11.34 6.91
CA ALA A 323 -5.80 12.29 5.83
C ALA A 323 -4.37 12.85 5.96
N TRP A 324 -4.01 13.30 7.16
CA TRP A 324 -2.66 13.84 7.46
C TRP A 324 -1.55 12.78 7.35
N SER A 325 -1.84 11.50 7.63
CA SER A 325 -0.87 10.40 7.52
C SER A 325 -0.42 10.07 6.11
N ARG A 326 -1.03 10.68 5.09
CA ARG A 326 -0.63 10.51 3.68
C ARG A 326 0.37 11.58 3.22
N VAL A 327 0.39 12.75 3.86
CA VAL A 327 1.26 13.88 3.48
C VAL A 327 2.56 13.93 4.28
N CYS A 328 2.57 13.43 5.52
CA CYS A 328 3.79 13.15 6.31
C CYS A 328 4.80 14.32 6.42
N THR A 329 4.31 15.57 6.43
CA THR A 329 5.12 16.79 6.62
C THR A 329 5.27 17.14 8.10
N LYS A 330 6.16 18.09 8.45
CA LYS A 330 6.25 18.64 9.82
C LYS A 330 4.89 19.08 10.35
N GLN A 331 4.15 19.81 9.52
CA GLN A 331 2.81 20.28 9.82
C GLN A 331 1.84 19.13 10.17
N SER A 332 1.97 17.98 9.51
CA SER A 332 1.12 16.81 9.80
C SER A 332 1.31 16.29 11.21
N VAL A 333 2.54 16.30 11.72
CA VAL A 333 2.87 15.82 13.06
C VAL A 333 2.34 16.78 14.12
N ASP A 334 2.56 18.09 13.93
CA ASP A 334 2.10 19.11 14.87
C ASP A 334 0.56 19.14 14.94
N LYS A 335 -0.11 18.96 13.79
CA LYS A 335 -1.57 18.82 13.72
C LYS A 335 -2.05 17.54 14.41
N ALA A 336 -1.36 16.42 14.24
CA ALA A 336 -1.73 15.17 14.87
C ALA A 336 -1.69 15.26 16.41
N GLU A 337 -0.65 15.87 16.97
CA GLU A 337 -0.54 16.11 18.41
C GLU A 337 -1.59 17.12 18.92
N MET A 338 -1.85 18.18 18.15
CA MET A 338 -2.93 19.13 18.45
C MET A 338 -4.30 18.42 18.50
N TYR A 339 -4.60 17.55 17.54
CA TYR A 339 -5.86 16.79 17.55
C TYR A 339 -5.96 15.83 18.73
N LEU A 340 -4.86 15.14 19.09
CA LEU A 340 -4.84 14.30 20.28
C LEU A 340 -5.13 15.10 21.56
N GLN A 341 -4.52 16.28 21.69
CA GLN A 341 -4.76 17.16 22.84
C GLN A 341 -6.21 17.67 22.88
N LYS A 342 -6.76 18.07 21.72
CA LYS A 342 -8.18 18.44 21.60
C LYS A 342 -9.10 17.30 22.01
N MET A 343 -8.85 16.09 21.53
CA MET A 343 -9.67 14.92 21.86
C MET A 343 -9.58 14.56 23.36
N THR A 344 -8.38 14.62 23.93
CA THR A 344 -8.17 14.39 25.37
C THR A 344 -8.92 15.42 26.22
N ASN A 345 -8.83 16.71 25.86
CA ASN A 345 -9.53 17.78 26.57
C ASN A 345 -11.05 17.66 26.46
N ALA A 346 -11.57 17.27 25.29
CA ALA A 346 -12.99 17.04 25.10
C ALA A 346 -13.50 15.84 25.91
N ALA A 347 -12.73 14.76 25.98
CA ALA A 347 -13.05 13.60 26.80
C ALA A 347 -13.09 13.95 28.30
N ASN A 348 -12.11 14.73 28.78
CA ASN A 348 -12.06 15.18 30.18
C ASN A 348 -13.23 16.12 30.55
N LYS A 349 -13.79 16.85 29.58
CA LYS A 349 -15.01 17.67 29.75
C LYS A 349 -16.31 16.85 29.74
N GLY A 350 -16.23 15.51 29.70
CA GLY A 350 -17.38 14.61 29.75
C GLY A 350 -17.86 14.09 28.40
N ASN A 351 -17.25 14.50 27.27
CA ASN A 351 -17.64 13.97 25.95
C ASN A 351 -16.98 12.60 25.68
N ARG A 352 -17.62 11.54 26.15
CA ARG A 352 -17.15 10.15 25.99
C ARG A 352 -17.00 9.71 24.52
N HIS A 353 -17.76 10.31 23.58
CA HIS A 353 -17.73 9.93 22.16
C HIS A 353 -16.46 10.38 21.41
N VAL A 354 -15.68 11.26 22.01
CA VAL A 354 -14.43 11.81 21.44
C VAL A 354 -13.18 11.15 22.05
N ARG A 355 -13.36 10.22 23.01
CA ARG A 355 -12.24 9.53 23.66
C ARG A 355 -11.32 8.86 22.62
N PRO A 356 -10.01 9.18 22.62
CA PRO A 356 -9.04 8.47 21.80
C PRO A 356 -8.97 6.99 22.18
N ASP A 357 -8.79 6.13 21.19
CA ASP A 357 -8.57 4.68 21.36
C ASP A 357 -7.22 4.26 20.76
N THR A 358 -6.89 2.97 20.86
CA THR A 358 -5.69 2.39 20.22
C THR A 358 -5.58 2.73 18.73
N VAL A 359 -6.70 2.79 17.99
CA VAL A 359 -6.68 3.15 16.55
C VAL A 359 -6.23 4.60 16.35
N THR A 360 -6.73 5.51 17.19
CA THR A 360 -6.37 6.94 17.16
C THR A 360 -4.89 7.14 17.48
N TYR A 361 -4.38 6.49 18.55
CA TYR A 361 -2.97 6.54 18.92
C TYR A 361 -2.07 5.95 17.83
N ASN A 362 -2.46 4.80 17.25
CA ASN A 362 -1.71 4.18 16.15
C ASN A 362 -1.69 5.05 14.89
N ALA A 363 -2.78 5.75 14.57
CA ALA A 363 -2.80 6.70 13.46
C ALA A 363 -1.78 7.83 13.67
N ILE A 364 -1.70 8.40 14.88
CA ILE A 364 -0.74 9.44 15.24
C ILE A 364 0.70 8.91 15.19
N LEU A 365 0.95 7.74 15.78
CA LEU A 365 2.25 7.08 15.75
C LEU A 365 2.70 6.82 14.31
N ASN A 366 1.79 6.42 13.42
CA ASN A 366 2.09 6.21 12.00
C ASN A 366 2.39 7.53 11.27
N ILE A 367 1.70 8.63 11.59
CA ILE A 367 2.03 9.98 11.07
C ILE A 367 3.47 10.35 11.47
N ILE A 368 3.81 10.19 12.76
CA ILE A 368 5.16 10.49 13.28
C ILE A 368 6.19 9.57 12.61
N ALA A 369 5.93 8.28 12.54
CA ALA A 369 6.84 7.28 11.97
C ALA A 369 7.10 7.50 10.47
N ASN A 370 6.10 7.98 9.73
CA ASN A 370 6.25 8.28 8.31
C ASN A 370 6.75 9.71 8.05
N SER A 371 6.80 10.57 9.06
CA SER A 371 7.49 11.86 8.95
C SER A 371 9.00 11.65 8.78
N ASN A 372 9.69 12.56 8.08
CA ASN A 372 11.15 12.57 7.97
C ASN A 372 11.79 13.54 8.98
N LEU A 373 11.13 13.74 10.12
CA LEU A 373 11.64 14.59 11.19
C LEU A 373 12.69 13.85 12.01
N PHE A 374 13.73 14.57 12.39
CA PHE A 374 14.80 14.08 13.25
C PHE A 374 14.30 13.64 14.64
N ASP A 375 13.35 14.39 15.21
CA ASP A 375 12.80 14.15 16.55
C ASP A 375 11.64 13.14 16.56
N SER A 376 11.30 12.56 15.40
CA SER A 376 10.19 11.63 15.23
C SER A 376 10.24 10.46 16.21
N GLY A 377 11.40 9.83 16.41
CA GLY A 377 11.57 8.76 17.39
C GLY A 377 11.29 9.19 18.84
N ARG A 378 11.72 10.39 19.25
CA ARG A 378 11.47 10.90 20.61
C ARG A 378 9.99 11.26 20.81
N ARG A 379 9.36 11.88 19.80
CA ARG A 379 7.93 12.22 19.84
C ARG A 379 7.06 10.97 19.86
N SER A 380 7.35 9.98 19.01
CA SER A 380 6.60 8.72 18.98
C SER A 380 6.73 7.95 20.30
N LEU A 381 7.93 7.92 20.89
CA LEU A 381 8.15 7.33 22.21
C LEU A 381 7.34 8.03 23.31
N LYS A 382 7.28 9.37 23.31
CA LYS A 382 6.46 10.13 24.27
C LYS A 382 4.97 9.79 24.16
N ILE A 383 4.47 9.63 22.94
CA ILE A 383 3.07 9.24 22.70
C ILE A 383 2.82 7.80 23.15
N LEU A 384 3.73 6.86 22.87
CA LEU A 384 3.62 5.48 23.33
C LEU A 384 3.64 5.38 24.86
N SER A 385 4.57 6.07 25.54
CA SER A 385 4.61 6.06 27.01
C SER A 385 3.37 6.71 27.64
N LYS A 386 2.77 7.70 26.98
CA LYS A 386 1.45 8.22 27.40
C LYS A 386 0.36 7.15 27.28
N MET A 387 0.38 6.36 26.21
CA MET A 387 -0.57 5.28 25.97
C MET A 387 -0.39 4.13 27.00
N GLU A 388 0.85 3.69 27.26
CA GLU A 388 1.21 2.72 28.30
C GLU A 388 0.68 3.18 29.68
N LYS A 389 0.98 4.41 30.08
CA LYS A 389 0.54 4.96 31.37
C LYS A 389 -0.98 5.02 31.51
N LEU A 390 -1.71 5.38 30.44
CA LEU A 390 -3.17 5.42 30.50
C LEU A 390 -3.78 4.01 30.61
N TYR A 391 -3.17 3.02 29.98
CA TYR A 391 -3.55 1.62 30.13
C TYR A 391 -3.33 1.13 31.56
N GLU A 392 -2.17 1.44 32.16
CA GLU A 392 -1.86 1.14 33.56
C GLU A 392 -2.86 1.79 34.55
N LEU A 393 -3.36 2.98 34.23
CA LEU A 393 -4.40 3.69 34.99
C LEU A 393 -5.81 3.09 34.82
N GLY A 394 -5.95 1.98 34.08
CA GLY A 394 -7.20 1.22 33.93
C GLY A 394 -7.93 1.43 32.60
N ASP A 395 -7.36 2.19 31.66
CA ASP A 395 -7.95 2.38 30.33
C ASP A 395 -7.68 1.19 29.41
N ARG A 396 -8.50 0.14 29.51
CA ARG A 396 -8.35 -1.09 28.72
C ARG A 396 -8.46 -0.86 27.20
N ASP A 397 -9.11 0.21 26.75
CA ASP A 397 -9.26 0.55 25.33
C ASP A 397 -7.95 1.10 24.71
N LEU A 398 -6.93 1.34 25.55
CA LEU A 398 -5.62 1.89 25.19
C LEU A 398 -4.47 0.91 25.36
N LYS A 399 -4.73 -0.41 25.43
CA LYS A 399 -3.65 -1.41 25.46
C LYS A 399 -2.76 -1.24 24.20
N PRO A 400 -1.46 -0.93 24.35
CA PRO A 400 -0.54 -0.90 23.22
C PRO A 400 -0.49 -2.26 22.53
N ASN A 401 -0.37 -2.27 21.21
CA ASN A 401 -0.26 -3.49 20.42
C ASN A 401 1.01 -3.48 19.55
N VAL A 402 1.27 -4.58 18.85
CA VAL A 402 2.44 -4.72 17.96
C VAL A 402 2.52 -3.56 16.95
N ILE A 403 1.38 -3.06 16.46
CA ILE A 403 1.32 -1.89 15.55
C ILE A 403 1.84 -0.61 16.23
N SER A 404 1.48 -0.38 17.51
CA SER A 404 1.96 0.77 18.29
C SER A 404 3.48 0.77 18.42
N TYR A 405 4.06 -0.37 18.82
CA TYR A 405 5.51 -0.53 18.96
C TYR A 405 6.24 -0.46 17.62
N ASN A 406 5.71 -1.13 16.58
CA ASN A 406 6.29 -1.10 15.23
C ASN A 406 6.38 0.32 14.67
N ALA A 407 5.37 1.16 14.91
CA ALA A 407 5.41 2.55 14.51
C ALA A 407 6.55 3.32 15.23
N VAL A 408 6.78 3.08 16.52
CA VAL A 408 7.89 3.70 17.26
C VAL A 408 9.25 3.19 16.77
N ILE A 409 9.41 1.88 16.58
CA ILE A 409 10.64 1.27 16.04
C ILE A 409 10.94 1.85 14.64
N LYS A 410 9.92 1.95 13.78
CA LYS A 410 10.03 2.56 12.45
C LYS A 410 10.41 4.05 12.51
N ALA A 411 9.87 4.81 13.46
CA ALA A 411 10.27 6.21 13.65
C ALA A 411 11.76 6.31 14.01
N PHE A 412 12.25 5.46 14.91
CA PHE A 412 13.67 5.41 15.25
C PHE A 412 14.55 4.92 14.08
N SER A 413 14.06 4.03 13.22
CA SER A 413 14.79 3.54 12.05
C SER A 413 14.96 4.55 10.92
N LYS A 414 14.39 5.75 11.06
CA LYS A 414 14.65 6.84 10.12
C LYS A 414 15.86 7.68 10.47
N ASN A 415 16.28 7.64 11.73
CA ASN A 415 17.41 8.42 12.21
C ASN A 415 18.73 7.70 11.90
N THR A 416 19.77 8.47 11.57
CA THR A 416 21.12 7.95 11.27
C THR A 416 21.99 7.80 12.53
N TYR A 417 21.42 7.97 13.72
CA TYR A 417 22.16 7.97 14.99
C TYR A 417 22.12 6.61 15.68
N SER A 418 23.24 6.20 16.26
CA SER A 418 23.36 5.00 17.08
C SER A 418 22.38 4.96 18.26
N ASP A 419 22.08 6.10 18.90
CA ASP A 419 21.06 6.16 19.97
C ASP A 419 19.66 5.78 19.46
N GLY A 420 19.34 6.13 18.21
CA GLY A 420 18.07 5.74 17.59
C GLY A 420 17.96 4.22 17.42
N ALA A 421 19.00 3.59 16.88
CA ALA A 421 19.05 2.14 16.72
C ALA A 421 19.01 1.39 18.07
N ARG A 422 19.74 1.88 19.07
CA ARG A 422 19.70 1.34 20.43
C ARG A 422 18.30 1.44 21.05
N ARG A 423 17.61 2.57 20.90
CA ARG A 423 16.23 2.74 21.38
C ARG A 423 15.24 1.84 20.65
N ALA A 424 15.41 1.66 19.33
CA ALA A 424 14.63 0.71 18.55
C ALA A 424 14.79 -0.73 19.10
N LEU A 425 16.02 -1.14 19.43
CA LEU A 425 16.28 -2.44 20.04
C LEU A 425 15.66 -2.60 21.43
N ILE A 426 15.65 -1.54 22.26
CA ILE A 426 14.98 -1.57 23.57
C ILE A 426 13.47 -1.80 23.39
N MET A 427 12.84 -1.15 22.41
CA MET A 427 11.42 -1.36 22.12
C MET A 427 11.14 -2.77 21.58
N LEU A 428 12.04 -3.32 20.76
CA LEU A 428 11.94 -4.70 20.28
C LEU A 428 12.04 -5.70 21.44
N LYS A 429 12.99 -5.51 22.38
CA LYS A 429 13.11 -6.35 23.58
C LYS A 429 11.89 -6.26 24.49
N LYS A 430 11.26 -5.08 24.58
CA LYS A 430 9.99 -4.94 25.30
C LYS A 430 8.88 -5.81 24.69
N LEU A 431 8.76 -5.83 23.36
CA LEU A 431 7.83 -6.74 22.67
C LEU A 431 8.18 -8.21 22.95
N GLU A 432 9.46 -8.59 22.84
CA GLU A 432 9.89 -9.98 23.08
C GLU A 432 9.59 -10.50 24.49
N ASN A 433 9.60 -9.61 25.49
CA ASN A 433 9.36 -9.96 26.89
C ASN A 433 7.87 -9.96 27.28
N ASP A 434 6.97 -9.58 26.38
CA ASP A 434 5.53 -9.52 26.62
C ASP A 434 4.84 -10.74 26.02
N ASP A 435 4.22 -11.58 26.88
CA ASP A 435 3.58 -12.84 26.49
C ASP A 435 2.42 -12.64 25.49
N ASP A 436 1.76 -11.47 25.54
CA ASP A 436 0.63 -11.12 24.67
C ASP A 436 1.08 -10.47 23.35
N LEU A 437 2.31 -9.94 23.27
CA LEU A 437 2.79 -9.12 22.16
C LEU A 437 4.01 -9.71 21.47
N LYS A 438 3.82 -10.71 20.61
CA LYS A 438 4.94 -11.28 19.87
C LYS A 438 5.43 -10.35 18.74
N PRO A 439 6.73 -10.01 18.67
CA PRO A 439 7.26 -9.24 17.56
C PRO A 439 7.10 -9.98 16.24
N ASP A 440 6.79 -9.23 15.19
CA ASP A 440 6.66 -9.73 13.82
C ASP A 440 7.92 -9.41 12.99
N ILE A 441 7.94 -9.90 11.75
CA ILE A 441 9.04 -9.62 10.82
C ILE A 441 9.25 -8.11 10.58
N ILE A 442 8.18 -7.31 10.66
CA ILE A 442 8.23 -5.85 10.51
C ILE A 442 8.99 -5.21 11.67
N SER A 443 8.82 -5.73 12.89
CA SER A 443 9.51 -5.30 14.11
C SER A 443 11.03 -5.43 13.94
N TYR A 444 11.49 -6.63 13.56
CA TYR A 444 12.90 -6.94 13.35
C TYR A 444 13.47 -6.17 12.16
N ASN A 445 12.80 -6.17 11.01
CA ASN A 445 13.24 -5.47 9.80
C ASN A 445 13.38 -3.96 10.04
N SER A 446 12.48 -3.36 10.81
CA SER A 446 12.58 -1.95 11.20
C SER A 446 13.80 -1.70 12.08
N CYS A 447 14.12 -2.60 13.01
CA CYS A 447 15.30 -2.48 13.86
C CYS A 447 16.62 -2.73 13.09
N LEU A 448 16.66 -3.71 12.20
CA LEU A 448 17.79 -3.96 11.28
C LEU A 448 18.07 -2.73 10.42
N ASN A 449 17.03 -2.10 9.86
CA ASN A 449 17.17 -0.88 9.07
C ASN A 449 17.68 0.30 9.91
N ALA A 450 17.34 0.34 11.21
CA ALA A 450 17.88 1.34 12.13
C ALA A 450 19.40 1.18 12.31
N PHE A 451 19.87 -0.05 12.55
CA PHE A 451 21.31 -0.35 12.67
C PHE A 451 22.07 -0.11 11.36
N ALA A 452 21.49 -0.50 10.21
CA ALA A 452 22.09 -0.26 8.90
C ALA A 452 22.32 1.24 8.63
N LYS A 453 21.35 2.09 8.97
CA LYS A 453 21.49 3.55 8.83
C LYS A 453 22.39 4.20 9.87
N ALA A 454 22.51 3.60 11.05
CA ALA A 454 23.46 4.01 12.07
C ALA A 454 24.91 3.62 11.75
N ARG A 455 25.15 2.92 10.63
CA ARG A 455 26.44 2.32 10.25
C ARG A 455 27.00 1.39 11.33
N ASP A 456 26.12 0.66 12.00
CA ASP A 456 26.49 -0.36 12.99
C ASP A 456 26.17 -1.77 12.43
N PRO A 457 27.07 -2.32 11.60
CA PRO A 457 26.85 -3.61 10.97
C PRO A 457 26.92 -4.80 11.95
N MET A 458 27.69 -4.66 13.03
CA MET A 458 27.88 -5.71 14.04
C MET A 458 26.57 -5.99 14.77
N SER A 459 25.90 -4.94 15.26
CA SER A 459 24.59 -5.09 15.90
C SER A 459 23.51 -5.59 14.94
N ALA A 460 23.58 -5.17 13.66
CA ALA A 460 22.65 -5.66 12.63
C ALA A 460 22.82 -7.17 12.38
N GLN A 461 24.06 -7.66 12.30
CA GLN A 461 24.36 -9.08 12.15
C GLN A 461 23.93 -9.89 13.37
N LEU A 462 24.24 -9.42 14.58
CA LEU A 462 23.81 -10.09 15.82
C LEU A 462 22.28 -10.23 15.89
N LEU A 463 21.55 -9.22 15.42
CA LEU A 463 20.09 -9.27 15.37
C LEU A 463 19.58 -10.29 14.34
N LEU A 464 20.23 -10.41 13.18
CA LEU A 464 19.90 -11.43 12.18
C LEU A 464 20.19 -12.84 12.69
N ASP A 465 21.35 -13.06 13.30
CA ASP A 465 21.72 -14.35 13.92
C ASP A 465 20.70 -14.74 14.99
N ARG A 466 20.22 -13.76 15.77
CA ARG A 466 19.15 -13.98 16.74
C ARG A 466 17.83 -14.39 16.08
N MET A 467 17.43 -13.76 14.99
CA MET A 467 16.21 -14.14 14.25
C MET A 467 16.31 -15.57 13.70
N GLU A 468 17.47 -15.95 13.14
CA GLU A 468 17.70 -17.31 12.65
C GLU A 468 17.62 -18.35 13.77
N ASN A 469 18.26 -18.09 14.91
CA ASN A 469 18.23 -18.98 16.07
C ASN A 469 16.80 -19.12 16.63
N MET A 470 16.06 -18.02 16.73
CA MET A 470 14.65 -18.06 17.13
C MET A 470 13.82 -18.91 16.17
N TYR A 471 13.98 -18.74 14.86
CA TYR A 471 13.27 -19.56 13.87
C TYR A 471 13.64 -21.04 13.98
N ALA A 472 14.93 -21.36 14.16
CA ALA A 472 15.40 -22.74 14.37
C ALA A 472 14.79 -23.39 15.62
N ASN A 473 14.54 -22.60 16.68
CA ASN A 473 13.86 -23.05 17.90
C ASN A 473 12.32 -23.04 17.80
N GLY A 474 11.75 -22.91 16.59
CA GLY A 474 10.32 -23.02 16.35
C GLY A 474 9.52 -21.72 16.48
N TYR A 475 10.17 -20.54 16.59
CA TYR A 475 9.45 -19.27 16.46
C TYR A 475 9.01 -19.00 15.02
N HIS A 476 7.89 -18.29 14.87
CA HIS A 476 7.25 -17.99 13.58
C HIS A 476 7.93 -16.88 12.77
N VAL A 477 9.02 -16.29 13.26
CA VAL A 477 9.70 -15.16 12.62
C VAL A 477 10.88 -15.68 11.79
N LYS A 478 10.62 -16.00 10.51
CA LYS A 478 11.67 -16.37 9.56
C LYS A 478 12.29 -15.10 8.94
N PRO A 479 13.63 -14.95 8.96
CA PRO A 479 14.31 -13.93 8.17
C PRO A 479 13.92 -14.00 6.68
N ASP A 480 13.62 -12.85 6.09
CA ASP A 480 13.25 -12.71 4.67
C ASP A 480 14.36 -12.05 3.86
N THR A 481 14.14 -11.93 2.54
CA THR A 481 15.05 -11.23 1.62
C THR A 481 15.40 -9.82 2.09
N TYR A 482 14.45 -9.10 2.69
CA TYR A 482 14.69 -7.76 3.21
C TYR A 482 15.63 -7.79 4.43
N SER A 483 15.47 -8.77 5.33
CA SER A 483 16.33 -8.96 6.50
C SER A 483 17.80 -9.09 6.10
N TYR A 484 18.12 -10.02 5.20
CA TYR A 484 19.49 -10.24 4.73
C TYR A 484 20.02 -9.05 3.93
N ASN A 485 19.24 -8.51 2.99
CA ASN A 485 19.67 -7.35 2.19
C ASN A 485 20.00 -6.14 3.07
N THR A 486 19.28 -5.96 4.18
CA THR A 486 19.54 -4.87 5.12
C THR A 486 20.87 -5.04 5.84
N VAL A 487 21.21 -6.25 6.27
CA VAL A 487 22.50 -6.55 6.93
C VAL A 487 23.67 -6.51 5.94
N ILE A 488 23.52 -7.09 4.75
CA ILE A 488 24.50 -7.00 3.65
C ILE A 488 24.74 -5.52 3.31
N SER A 489 23.69 -4.72 3.22
CA SER A 489 23.82 -3.27 3.03
C SER A 489 24.54 -2.60 4.21
N ALA A 490 24.24 -2.96 5.45
CA ALA A 490 24.91 -2.39 6.63
C ALA A 490 26.43 -2.61 6.56
N TRP A 491 26.86 -3.83 6.20
CA TRP A 491 28.26 -4.15 5.96
C TRP A 491 28.83 -3.41 4.76
N ALA A 492 28.13 -3.39 3.61
CA ALA A 492 28.58 -2.73 2.39
C ALA A 492 28.86 -1.23 2.55
N PHE A 493 28.17 -0.55 3.48
CA PHE A 493 28.35 0.87 3.79
C PHE A 493 29.15 1.12 5.08
N SER A 494 29.68 0.08 5.70
CA SER A 494 30.59 0.19 6.84
C SER A 494 32.01 0.49 6.37
N ASP A 495 32.80 1.11 7.25
CA ASP A 495 34.22 1.43 7.01
C ASP A 495 35.14 0.30 7.53
N HIS A 496 34.60 -0.92 7.74
CA HIS A 496 35.34 -2.06 8.26
C HIS A 496 36.21 -2.72 7.16
N GLU A 497 37.42 -3.15 7.50
CA GLU A 497 38.42 -3.68 6.55
C GLU A 497 37.90 -4.92 5.79
N HIS A 498 37.32 -5.89 6.50
CA HIS A 498 36.75 -7.12 5.93
C HIS A 498 35.24 -7.05 5.62
N ALA A 499 34.67 -5.85 5.48
CA ALA A 499 33.24 -5.67 5.28
C ALA A 499 32.64 -6.43 4.08
N ALA A 500 33.32 -6.50 2.93
CA ALA A 500 32.79 -7.18 1.75
C ALA A 500 32.87 -8.71 1.87
N GLU A 501 33.93 -9.23 2.48
CA GLU A 501 34.06 -10.66 2.81
C GLU A 501 32.92 -11.09 3.74
N ILE A 502 32.68 -10.33 4.82
CA ILE A 502 31.58 -10.62 5.74
C ILE A 502 30.22 -10.52 5.04
N ALA A 503 30.02 -9.49 4.21
CA ALA A 503 28.80 -9.36 3.41
C ALA A 503 28.59 -10.56 2.46
N GLU A 504 29.66 -11.12 1.91
CA GLU A 504 29.62 -12.32 1.07
C GLU A 504 29.28 -13.58 1.89
N THR A 505 29.85 -13.76 3.09
CA THR A 505 29.46 -14.90 3.96
C THR A 505 27.97 -14.87 4.33
N ILE A 506 27.40 -13.68 4.53
CA ILE A 506 25.97 -13.51 4.82
C ILE A 506 25.13 -13.79 3.56
N PHE A 507 25.64 -13.44 2.38
CA PHE A 507 25.01 -13.79 1.11
C PHE A 507 24.99 -15.31 0.90
N GLU A 508 26.10 -16.01 1.12
CA GLU A 508 26.17 -17.48 1.04
C GLU A 508 25.21 -18.16 2.02
N ARG A 509 25.06 -17.61 3.23
CA ARG A 509 24.04 -18.06 4.22
C ARG A 509 22.61 -17.90 3.69
N MET A 510 22.33 -16.82 2.96
CA MET A 510 21.03 -16.58 2.32
C MET A 510 20.76 -17.61 1.21
N GLU A 511 21.78 -17.96 0.42
CA GLU A 511 21.69 -18.96 -0.64
C GLU A 511 21.47 -20.38 -0.10
N THR A 512 22.25 -20.78 0.90
CA THR A 512 22.13 -22.09 1.57
C THR A 512 20.78 -22.25 2.27
N SER A 513 20.23 -21.16 2.81
CA SER A 513 18.89 -21.12 3.42
C SER A 513 17.74 -21.10 2.40
N GLN A 514 18.06 -21.16 1.09
CA GLN A 514 17.11 -21.11 -0.04
C GLN A 514 16.18 -19.89 0.01
N ILE A 515 16.66 -18.77 0.55
CA ILE A 515 15.90 -17.53 0.60
C ILE A 515 15.98 -16.87 -0.76
N ARG A 516 14.86 -16.32 -1.23
CA ARG A 516 14.76 -15.73 -2.57
C ARG A 516 15.76 -14.58 -2.73
N LEU A 517 16.73 -14.77 -3.62
CA LEU A 517 17.65 -13.73 -4.05
C LEU A 517 16.93 -12.73 -4.97
N ASP A 518 17.24 -11.44 -4.82
CA ASP A 518 16.75 -10.41 -5.72
C ASP A 518 17.91 -9.61 -6.35
N THR A 519 17.56 -8.79 -7.33
CA THR A 519 18.52 -7.88 -7.99
C THR A 519 19.16 -6.91 -6.98
N THR A 520 18.44 -6.56 -5.90
CA THR A 520 18.93 -5.69 -4.83
C THR A 520 20.07 -6.37 -4.06
N THR A 521 19.92 -7.64 -3.70
CA THR A 521 20.92 -8.46 -3.01
C THR A 521 22.27 -8.42 -3.74
N PHE A 522 22.25 -8.71 -5.04
CA PHE A 522 23.45 -8.67 -5.88
C PHE A 522 24.02 -7.26 -5.99
N ASN A 523 23.19 -6.23 -6.19
CA ASN A 523 23.66 -4.85 -6.27
C ASN A 523 24.28 -4.35 -4.96
N THR A 524 23.75 -4.76 -3.81
CA THR A 524 24.33 -4.42 -2.49
C THR A 524 25.67 -5.11 -2.29
N LEU A 525 25.79 -6.39 -2.65
CA LEU A 525 27.06 -7.13 -2.55
C LEU A 525 28.11 -6.58 -3.52
N LEU A 526 27.73 -6.29 -4.77
CA LEU A 526 28.59 -5.60 -5.75
C LEU A 526 29.08 -4.25 -5.23
N SER A 527 28.21 -3.52 -4.52
CA SER A 527 28.58 -2.22 -3.93
C SER A 527 29.58 -2.36 -2.78
N ALA A 528 29.52 -3.46 -2.01
CA ALA A 528 30.49 -3.75 -0.96
C ALA A 528 31.90 -3.94 -1.55
N TRP A 529 32.04 -4.85 -2.51
CA TRP A 529 33.31 -5.13 -3.19
C TRP A 529 33.82 -3.93 -4.01
N GLY A 530 32.92 -3.20 -4.67
CA GLY A 530 33.27 -1.98 -5.40
C GLY A 530 33.78 -0.85 -4.51
N ARG A 531 33.42 -0.83 -3.21
CA ARG A 531 33.97 0.11 -2.21
C ARG A 531 35.33 -0.33 -1.69
N GLN A 532 35.53 -1.63 -1.48
CA GLN A 532 36.82 -2.21 -1.11
C GLN A 532 37.86 -2.21 -2.23
N ARG A 533 37.46 -1.82 -3.45
CA ARG A 533 38.33 -1.70 -4.64
C ARG A 533 38.88 -3.04 -5.12
N ASP A 534 38.17 -4.14 -4.84
CA ASP A 534 38.41 -5.43 -5.48
C ASP A 534 37.46 -5.58 -6.68
N PRO A 535 37.95 -5.39 -7.91
CA PRO A 535 37.13 -5.40 -9.10
C PRO A 535 36.95 -6.82 -9.68
N GLU A 536 37.81 -7.77 -9.28
CA GLU A 536 37.78 -9.14 -9.76
C GLU A 536 36.64 -9.88 -9.07
N ARG A 537 36.57 -9.81 -7.74
CA ARG A 537 35.42 -10.35 -6.98
C ARG A 537 34.11 -9.70 -7.40
N ALA A 538 34.10 -8.38 -7.63
CA ALA A 538 32.91 -7.69 -8.15
C ALA A 538 32.50 -8.20 -9.56
N ALA A 539 33.44 -8.54 -10.43
CA ALA A 539 33.14 -9.14 -11.72
C ALA A 539 32.61 -10.58 -11.58
N ASP A 540 33.18 -11.37 -10.67
CA ASP A 540 32.74 -12.73 -10.38
C ASP A 540 31.29 -12.75 -9.88
N ILE A 541 30.90 -11.84 -8.99
CA ILE A 541 29.52 -11.71 -8.50
C ILE A 541 28.57 -11.31 -9.64
N LEU A 542 29.00 -10.44 -10.55
CA LEU A 542 28.22 -10.10 -11.74
C LEU A 542 28.05 -11.32 -12.67
N HIS A 543 29.08 -12.16 -12.81
CA HIS A 543 29.00 -13.43 -13.52
C HIS A 543 28.08 -14.43 -12.82
N HIS A 544 28.14 -14.52 -11.49
CA HIS A 544 27.24 -15.34 -10.69
C HIS A 544 25.77 -14.95 -10.93
N MET A 545 25.48 -13.64 -10.96
CA MET A 545 24.16 -13.10 -11.29
C MET A 545 23.65 -13.56 -12.67
N PHE A 546 24.54 -13.75 -13.66
CA PHE A 546 24.16 -14.33 -14.95
C PHE A 546 23.89 -15.84 -14.88
N THR A 547 24.68 -16.57 -14.10
CA THR A 547 24.52 -18.01 -13.90
C THR A 547 23.17 -18.32 -13.26
N ILE A 548 22.80 -17.59 -12.21
CA ILE A 548 21.48 -17.74 -11.57
C ILE A 548 20.35 -17.43 -12.55
N LYS A 549 20.48 -16.36 -13.35
CA LYS A 549 19.47 -16.06 -14.37
C LYS A 549 19.29 -17.21 -15.37
N LYS A 550 20.39 -17.84 -15.81
CA LYS A 550 20.34 -18.97 -16.75
C LYS A 550 19.69 -20.21 -16.12
N SER A 551 19.87 -20.43 -14.81
CA SER A 551 19.24 -21.54 -14.09
C SER A 551 17.70 -21.44 -14.05
N GLY A 552 17.14 -20.24 -14.25
CA GLY A 552 15.69 -20.00 -14.23
C GLY A 552 15.04 -20.06 -12.84
N VAL A 553 15.82 -20.33 -11.79
CA VAL A 553 15.32 -20.47 -10.40
C VAL A 553 14.80 -19.13 -9.85
N TYR A 554 15.52 -18.03 -10.13
CA TYR A 554 15.14 -16.68 -9.70
C TYR A 554 15.15 -15.70 -10.88
N ASP A 555 14.19 -14.77 -10.94
CA ASP A 555 14.17 -13.68 -11.95
C ASP A 555 15.13 -12.55 -11.56
N VAL A 556 16.41 -12.88 -11.45
CA VAL A 556 17.49 -11.95 -11.16
C VAL A 556 18.05 -11.44 -12.48
N ARG A 557 18.05 -10.11 -12.69
CA ARG A 557 18.51 -9.51 -13.94
C ARG A 557 19.53 -8.42 -13.65
N PRO A 558 20.76 -8.53 -14.18
CA PRO A 558 21.71 -7.43 -14.12
C PRO A 558 21.09 -6.17 -14.68
N THR A 559 21.37 -5.07 -14.00
CA THR A 559 20.85 -3.74 -14.33
C THR A 559 21.99 -2.84 -14.79
N THR A 560 21.65 -1.68 -15.34
CA THR A 560 22.62 -0.61 -15.62
C THR A 560 23.45 -0.26 -14.38
N GLN A 561 22.84 -0.31 -13.19
CA GLN A 561 23.53 -0.09 -11.92
C GLN A 561 24.56 -1.18 -11.62
N SER A 562 24.23 -2.45 -11.85
CA SER A 562 25.14 -3.60 -11.62
C SER A 562 26.43 -3.44 -12.42
N PHE A 563 26.33 -3.15 -13.72
CA PHE A 563 27.50 -2.88 -14.57
C PHE A 563 28.26 -1.62 -14.17
N ALA A 564 27.53 -0.55 -13.81
CA ALA A 564 28.15 0.72 -13.39
C ALA A 564 29.01 0.55 -12.14
N ILE A 565 28.58 -0.29 -11.17
CA ILE A 565 29.34 -0.56 -9.95
C ILE A 565 30.66 -1.27 -10.30
N VAL A 566 30.62 -2.34 -11.10
CA VAL A 566 31.82 -3.11 -11.46
C VAL A 566 32.79 -2.28 -12.31
N ILE A 567 32.29 -1.53 -13.29
CA ILE A 567 33.13 -0.65 -14.12
C ILE A 567 33.79 0.45 -13.26
N ASN A 568 33.05 1.03 -12.31
CA ASN A 568 33.61 2.02 -11.38
C ASN A 568 34.61 1.40 -10.40
N ALA A 569 34.42 0.13 -9.99
CA ALA A 569 35.41 -0.61 -9.22
C ALA A 569 36.72 -0.73 -10.02
N TRP A 570 36.66 -1.18 -11.28
CA TRP A 570 37.81 -1.21 -12.18
C TRP A 570 38.46 0.16 -12.37
N ALA A 571 37.68 1.24 -12.47
CA ALA A 571 38.22 2.59 -12.63
C ALA A 571 39.09 3.04 -11.44
N LYS A 572 38.73 2.60 -10.23
CA LYS A 572 39.39 2.97 -8.96
C LYS A 572 40.57 2.08 -8.57
N THR A 573 40.86 1.04 -9.35
CA THR A 573 41.95 0.11 -9.02
C THR A 573 43.31 0.61 -9.46
N LYS A 574 44.34 -0.02 -8.90
CA LYS A 574 45.75 0.16 -9.28
C LYS A 574 46.19 -0.85 -10.36
N TYR A 575 45.27 -1.57 -10.99
CA TYR A 575 45.61 -2.55 -12.01
C TYR A 575 46.05 -1.84 -13.31
N PRO A 576 47.19 -2.21 -13.94
CA PRO A 576 47.77 -1.48 -15.06
C PRO A 576 46.86 -1.47 -16.30
N ARG A 577 46.23 -2.60 -16.67
CA ARG A 577 45.31 -2.68 -17.82
C ARG A 577 43.83 -2.52 -17.44
N LYS A 578 43.53 -1.63 -16.50
CA LYS A 578 42.15 -1.41 -16.03
C LYS A 578 41.22 -0.83 -17.10
N ALA A 579 41.74 0.03 -17.99
CA ALA A 579 40.98 0.59 -19.11
C ALA A 579 40.45 -0.51 -20.05
N PHE A 580 41.28 -1.50 -20.36
CA PHE A 580 40.91 -2.65 -21.20
C PHE A 580 39.76 -3.46 -20.58
N LYS A 581 39.88 -3.81 -19.30
CA LYS A 581 38.82 -4.55 -18.56
C LYS A 581 37.52 -3.74 -18.48
N ALA A 582 37.60 -2.45 -18.18
CA ALA A 582 36.43 -1.56 -18.14
C ALA A 582 35.73 -1.44 -19.50
N LYS A 583 36.49 -1.34 -20.61
CA LYS A 583 35.94 -1.33 -21.98
C LYS A 583 35.33 -2.68 -22.35
N GLY A 584 35.93 -3.80 -21.95
CA GLY A 584 35.37 -5.14 -22.14
C GLY A 584 33.96 -5.27 -21.53
N LEU A 585 33.79 -4.84 -20.28
CA LEU A 585 32.48 -4.84 -19.61
C LEU A 585 31.46 -3.89 -20.27
N LEU A 586 31.91 -2.72 -20.76
CA LEU A 586 31.05 -1.82 -21.52
C LEU A 586 30.57 -2.46 -22.83
N ASN A 587 31.45 -3.17 -23.54
CA ASN A 587 31.10 -3.87 -24.77
C ASN A 587 30.12 -5.02 -24.50
N GLU A 588 30.34 -5.79 -23.42
CA GLU A 588 29.38 -6.83 -23.00
C GLU A 588 28.00 -6.23 -22.69
N MET A 589 27.96 -5.11 -21.98
CA MET A 589 26.72 -4.39 -21.68
C MET A 589 26.02 -3.92 -22.97
N LYS A 590 26.77 -3.40 -23.95
CA LYS A 590 26.24 -2.97 -25.25
C LYS A 590 25.61 -4.12 -26.02
N GLU A 591 26.29 -5.25 -26.14
CA GLU A 591 25.76 -6.43 -26.83
C GLU A 591 24.45 -6.90 -26.19
N ARG A 592 24.37 -6.90 -24.86
CA ARG A 592 23.15 -7.27 -24.13
C ARG A 592 22.05 -6.20 -24.24
N SER A 593 22.41 -4.93 -24.40
CA SER A 593 21.45 -3.83 -24.58
C SER A 593 20.67 -3.92 -25.90
N LYS A 594 21.21 -4.62 -26.91
CA LYS A 594 20.50 -4.92 -28.17
C LYS A 594 19.22 -5.72 -27.91
N ARG A 595 19.25 -6.64 -26.95
CA ARG A 595 18.12 -7.50 -26.54
C ARG A 595 17.24 -6.86 -25.46
N ASN A 596 17.80 -5.96 -24.65
CA ASN A 596 17.07 -5.28 -23.57
C ASN A 596 17.37 -3.78 -23.55
N LYS A 597 16.42 -2.96 -24.03
CA LYS A 597 16.55 -1.49 -24.06
C LYS A 597 16.83 -0.87 -22.69
N LYS A 598 16.45 -1.52 -21.58
CA LYS A 598 16.71 -1.04 -20.21
C LYS A 598 18.19 -1.13 -19.80
N LEU A 599 19.01 -1.88 -20.53
CA LEU A 599 20.46 -2.06 -20.29
C LEU A 599 21.33 -1.13 -21.15
N ARG A 600 20.78 -0.06 -21.73
CA ARG A 600 21.59 0.89 -22.51
C ARG A 600 22.59 1.61 -21.59
N PRO A 601 23.88 1.69 -21.95
CA PRO A 601 24.86 2.45 -21.18
C PRO A 601 24.45 3.92 -21.08
N ASN A 602 24.49 4.47 -19.87
CA ASN A 602 24.23 5.89 -19.61
C ASN A 602 25.54 6.69 -19.57
N SER A 603 25.44 8.02 -19.50
CA SER A 603 26.61 8.90 -19.45
C SER A 603 27.57 8.58 -18.29
N TYR A 604 27.05 8.16 -17.14
CA TYR A 604 27.85 7.78 -15.97
C TYR A 604 28.78 6.58 -16.24
N ILE A 605 28.30 5.56 -16.96
CA ILE A 605 29.12 4.40 -17.32
C ILE A 605 30.25 4.80 -18.27
N TYR A 606 29.96 5.60 -19.30
CA TYR A 606 30.98 6.13 -20.21
C TYR A 606 32.02 6.97 -19.45
N ALA A 607 31.58 7.84 -18.54
CA ALA A 607 32.47 8.62 -17.68
C ALA A 607 33.33 7.72 -16.76
N SER A 608 32.78 6.61 -16.26
CA SER A 608 33.53 5.66 -15.43
C SER A 608 34.63 4.95 -16.23
N VAL A 609 34.37 4.57 -17.48
CA VAL A 609 35.40 4.01 -18.37
C VAL A 609 36.46 5.06 -18.74
N LEU A 610 36.05 6.30 -19.03
CA LEU A 610 36.99 7.40 -19.28
C LEU A 610 37.86 7.71 -18.06
N ASN A 611 37.28 7.67 -16.85
CA ASN A 611 38.05 7.78 -15.61
C ASN A 611 39.05 6.63 -15.47
N ALA A 612 38.66 5.39 -15.80
CA ALA A 612 39.59 4.27 -15.82
C ALA A 612 40.77 4.52 -16.76
N CYS A 613 40.54 5.15 -17.92
CA CYS A 613 41.58 5.53 -18.86
C CYS A 613 42.44 6.69 -18.34
N ALA A 614 41.83 7.75 -17.82
CA ALA A 614 42.53 8.95 -17.33
C ALA A 614 43.49 8.66 -16.17
N PHE A 615 43.20 7.62 -15.38
CA PHE A 615 44.05 7.19 -14.27
C PHE A 615 44.85 5.91 -14.61
N SER A 616 44.93 5.50 -15.87
CA SER A 616 45.82 4.42 -16.29
C SER A 616 47.27 4.87 -16.18
N PHE A 617 48.12 3.97 -15.68
CA PHE A 617 49.56 4.20 -15.52
C PHE A 617 50.30 2.90 -15.89
N GLY A 618 51.58 3.01 -16.25
CA GLY A 618 52.40 1.87 -16.65
C GLY A 618 53.24 2.16 -17.89
N SER A 619 53.55 1.11 -18.65
CA SER A 619 54.33 1.21 -19.89
C SER A 619 53.69 2.14 -20.92
N GLN A 620 54.50 2.63 -21.86
CA GLN A 620 54.01 3.47 -22.96
C GLN A 620 52.92 2.76 -23.76
N GLU A 621 53.02 1.44 -23.94
CA GLU A 621 52.00 0.60 -24.59
C GLU A 621 50.64 0.66 -23.86
N VAL A 622 50.64 0.56 -22.52
CA VAL A 622 49.41 0.62 -21.72
C VAL A 622 48.79 2.02 -21.77
N ARG A 623 49.59 3.08 -21.79
CA ARG A 623 49.12 4.46 -21.95
C ARG A 623 48.51 4.69 -23.34
N GLN A 624 49.15 4.17 -24.39
CA GLN A 624 48.62 4.24 -25.76
C GLN A 624 47.33 3.43 -25.94
N GLU A 625 47.25 2.22 -25.35
CA GLU A 625 46.03 1.42 -25.32
C GLU A 625 44.90 2.17 -24.61
N ALA A 626 45.17 2.76 -23.44
CA ALA A 626 44.19 3.56 -22.70
C ALA A 626 43.72 4.81 -23.47
N LEU A 627 44.63 5.46 -24.21
CA LEU A 627 44.30 6.61 -25.05
C LEU A 627 43.40 6.23 -26.22
N SER A 628 43.72 5.13 -26.91
CA SER A 628 42.89 4.58 -27.99
C SER A 628 41.48 4.27 -27.48
N ILE A 629 41.38 3.59 -26.34
CA ILE A 629 40.10 3.30 -25.68
C ILE A 629 39.33 4.59 -25.34
N ALA A 630 40.01 5.61 -24.81
CA ALA A 630 39.37 6.89 -24.45
C ALA A 630 38.77 7.59 -25.67
N ILE A 631 39.48 7.62 -26.80
CA ILE A 631 39.00 8.19 -28.07
C ILE A 631 37.78 7.44 -28.57
N ASP A 632 37.82 6.11 -28.58
CA ASP A 632 36.72 5.26 -29.03
C ASP A 632 35.47 5.47 -28.16
N VAL A 633 35.63 5.45 -26.84
CA VAL A 633 34.54 5.66 -25.87
C VAL A 633 33.92 7.06 -26.04
N PHE A 634 34.74 8.09 -26.26
CA PHE A 634 34.26 9.46 -26.49
C PHE A 634 33.49 9.60 -27.81
N LYS A 635 33.99 8.98 -28.90
CA LYS A 635 33.29 8.94 -30.21
C LYS A 635 31.97 8.18 -30.12
N GLU A 636 31.95 7.04 -29.44
CA GLU A 636 30.77 6.19 -29.28
C GLU A 636 29.67 6.81 -28.40
N CYS A 637 30.03 7.68 -27.46
CA CYS A 637 29.07 8.28 -26.53
C CYS A 637 28.21 9.36 -27.23
N ARG A 638 26.94 9.03 -27.51
CA ARG A 638 25.96 9.97 -28.10
C ARG A 638 25.38 10.96 -27.08
N CYS A 639 25.23 10.54 -25.82
CA CYS A 639 24.67 11.33 -24.72
C CYS A 639 25.77 11.94 -23.83
N ARG A 640 26.56 12.86 -24.42
CA ARG A 640 27.66 13.53 -23.71
C ARG A 640 27.12 14.60 -22.76
N ASN A 641 27.60 14.60 -21.52
CA ASN A 641 27.40 15.66 -20.54
C ASN A 641 28.74 16.35 -20.23
N ASP A 642 28.70 17.41 -19.43
CA ASP A 642 29.85 18.15 -18.94
C ASP A 642 30.92 17.23 -18.30
N VAL A 643 30.51 16.26 -17.48
CA VAL A 643 31.41 15.29 -16.84
C VAL A 643 32.19 14.46 -17.87
N ILE A 644 31.58 14.03 -18.97
CA ILE A 644 32.26 13.27 -20.03
C ILE A 644 33.32 14.13 -20.73
N TYR A 645 32.99 15.39 -21.06
CA TYR A 645 33.93 16.31 -21.70
C TYR A 645 35.12 16.60 -20.77
N GLY A 646 34.87 16.94 -19.51
CA GLY A 646 35.95 17.19 -18.54
C GLY A 646 36.81 15.95 -18.26
N THR A 647 36.20 14.77 -18.14
CA THR A 647 36.95 13.52 -17.92
C THR A 647 37.79 13.13 -19.14
N PHE A 648 37.32 13.42 -20.36
CA PHE A 648 38.09 13.19 -21.58
C PHE A 648 39.30 14.13 -21.69
N ILE A 649 39.12 15.41 -21.38
CA ILE A 649 40.23 16.39 -21.32
C ILE A 649 41.27 15.94 -20.29
N LYS A 650 40.83 15.51 -19.11
CA LYS A 650 41.69 14.92 -18.08
C LYS A 650 42.45 13.68 -18.59
N ALA A 651 41.79 12.83 -19.38
CA ALA A 651 42.44 11.67 -19.99
C ALA A 651 43.53 12.08 -20.99
N CYS A 652 43.27 13.09 -21.84
CA CYS A 652 44.27 13.64 -22.75
C CYS A 652 45.47 14.22 -22.01
N LYS A 653 45.23 14.97 -20.93
CA LYS A 653 46.29 15.52 -20.07
C LYS A 653 47.20 14.44 -19.49
N ASN A 654 46.62 13.37 -18.95
CA ASN A 654 47.39 12.35 -18.23
C ASN A 654 48.03 11.30 -19.14
N LEU A 655 47.50 11.07 -20.33
CA LEU A 655 47.93 10.00 -21.24
C LEU A 655 48.82 10.49 -22.39
N ILE A 656 48.82 11.79 -22.70
CA ILE A 656 49.61 12.40 -23.76
C ILE A 656 50.67 13.30 -23.13
N ASP A 657 51.93 13.10 -23.52
CA ASP A 657 53.06 13.88 -23.03
C ASP A 657 52.92 15.37 -23.42
N ASP A 658 53.47 16.29 -22.61
CA ASP A 658 53.26 17.75 -22.76
C ASP A 658 53.75 18.30 -24.11
N ASP A 659 54.79 17.71 -24.69
CA ASP A 659 55.41 18.15 -25.96
C ASP A 659 54.62 17.70 -27.21
N ASP A 660 53.63 16.82 -27.06
CA ASP A 660 52.87 16.29 -28.18
C ASP A 660 51.73 17.23 -28.57
N LYS A 661 51.86 17.84 -29.76
CA LYS A 661 50.86 18.76 -30.35
C LYS A 661 49.46 18.18 -30.42
N ARG A 662 49.32 16.84 -30.50
CA ARG A 662 48.01 16.16 -30.54
C ARG A 662 47.19 16.41 -29.27
N ARG A 663 47.84 16.66 -28.13
CA ARG A 663 47.17 16.96 -26.86
C ARG A 663 46.29 18.20 -26.97
N VAL A 664 46.86 19.30 -27.46
CA VAL A 664 46.18 20.59 -27.57
C VAL A 664 45.03 20.49 -28.56
N GLU A 665 45.26 19.88 -29.72
CA GLU A 665 44.25 19.71 -30.77
C GLU A 665 43.04 18.90 -30.27
N MET A 666 43.28 17.79 -29.55
CA MET A 666 42.22 16.95 -29.00
C MET A 666 41.42 17.67 -27.91
N ILE A 667 42.10 18.39 -27.01
CA ILE A 667 41.46 19.15 -25.93
C ILE A 667 40.62 20.29 -26.52
N GLN A 668 41.17 21.06 -27.47
CA GLN A 668 40.47 22.14 -28.15
C GLN A 668 39.22 21.63 -28.88
N THR A 669 39.36 20.54 -29.64
CA THR A 669 38.22 19.93 -30.35
C THR A 669 37.12 19.48 -29.38
N ALA A 670 37.48 18.85 -28.27
CA ALA A 670 36.52 18.43 -27.25
C ALA A 670 35.83 19.62 -26.58
N PHE A 671 36.57 20.68 -26.26
CA PHE A 671 36.05 21.90 -25.65
C PHE A 671 35.10 22.66 -26.59
N LEU A 672 35.46 22.84 -27.86
CA LEU A 672 34.59 23.49 -28.85
C LEU A 672 33.27 22.74 -29.04
N GLN A 673 33.30 21.40 -29.06
CA GLN A 673 32.08 20.59 -29.07
C GLN A 673 31.25 20.73 -27.77
N CYS A 674 31.90 20.97 -26.63
CA CYS A 674 31.24 21.24 -25.35
C CYS A 674 30.56 22.62 -25.35
N ARG A 675 31.27 23.66 -25.82
CA ARG A 675 30.79 25.05 -26.02
C ARG A 675 29.56 25.08 -26.92
N GLN A 676 29.62 24.44 -28.09
CA GLN A 676 28.49 24.39 -29.04
C GLN A 676 27.22 23.76 -28.43
N LYS A 677 27.41 22.72 -27.61
CA LYS A 677 26.31 22.05 -26.90
C LYS A 677 25.85 22.79 -25.65
N GLY A 678 26.54 23.84 -25.22
CA GLY A 678 26.18 24.61 -24.03
C GLY A 678 26.32 23.82 -22.73
N LEU A 679 27.37 22.98 -22.63
CA LEU A 679 27.64 22.08 -21.50
C LEU A 679 28.93 22.45 -20.73
N VAL A 680 29.40 23.69 -20.86
CA VAL A 680 30.66 24.16 -20.24
C VAL A 680 30.44 24.43 -18.76
N SER A 681 30.82 23.50 -17.89
CA SER A 681 30.74 23.64 -16.44
C SER A 681 32.08 24.04 -15.83
N ASP A 682 32.07 24.50 -14.56
CA ASP A 682 33.29 24.83 -13.81
C ASP A 682 34.29 23.67 -13.77
N PHE A 683 33.78 22.42 -13.78
CA PHE A 683 34.62 21.23 -13.87
C PHE A 683 35.37 21.15 -15.22
N VAL A 684 34.72 21.47 -16.33
CA VAL A 684 35.34 21.46 -17.66
C VAL A 684 36.37 22.58 -17.77
N LEU A 685 36.08 23.77 -17.25
CA LEU A 685 36.99 24.92 -17.25
C LEU A 685 38.22 24.68 -16.38
N TYR A 686 38.04 24.08 -15.20
CA TYR A 686 39.15 23.67 -14.33
C TYR A 686 40.05 22.64 -15.00
N GLU A 687 39.47 21.59 -15.60
CA GLU A 687 40.28 20.58 -16.30
C GLU A 687 40.98 21.19 -17.52
N LEU A 688 40.36 22.12 -18.24
CA LEU A 688 40.98 22.86 -19.35
C LEU A 688 42.17 23.72 -18.89
N PHE A 689 41.97 24.55 -17.86
CA PHE A 689 43.01 25.40 -17.26
C PHE A 689 44.19 24.56 -16.78
N SER A 690 43.92 23.43 -16.13
CA SER A 690 44.98 22.56 -15.61
C SER A 690 45.74 21.79 -16.70
N SER A 691 45.20 21.69 -17.92
CA SER A 691 45.74 20.83 -18.99
C SER A 691 46.58 21.55 -20.03
N LEU A 692 46.53 22.89 -20.06
CA LEU A 692 47.11 23.74 -21.10
C LEU A 692 47.98 24.84 -20.48
N SER A 693 48.88 25.43 -21.26
CA SER A 693 49.59 26.65 -20.84
C SER A 693 48.66 27.87 -20.85
N THR A 694 49.01 28.93 -20.14
CA THR A 694 48.23 30.19 -20.06
C THR A 694 47.92 30.75 -21.45
N ASP A 695 48.89 30.75 -22.37
CA ASP A 695 48.70 31.23 -23.74
C ASP A 695 47.71 30.37 -24.54
N GLN A 696 47.78 29.05 -24.38
CA GLN A 696 46.86 28.11 -25.05
C GLN A 696 45.44 28.19 -24.47
N TYR A 697 45.33 28.37 -23.14
CA TYR A 697 44.07 28.55 -22.45
C TYR A 697 43.35 29.83 -22.90
N ASN A 698 44.07 30.94 -22.92
CA ASN A 698 43.55 32.24 -23.36
C ASN A 698 43.18 32.23 -24.85
N SER A 699 43.96 31.56 -25.69
CA SER A 699 43.64 31.36 -27.10
C SER A 699 42.33 30.58 -27.31
N ILE A 700 42.03 29.57 -26.48
CA ILE A 700 40.82 28.74 -26.61
C ILE A 700 39.59 29.44 -26.00
N LEU A 701 39.77 30.22 -24.93
CA LEU A 701 38.68 30.97 -24.30
C LEU A 701 38.37 32.31 -24.95
N GLU A 702 39.22 32.79 -25.86
CA GLU A 702 39.09 34.12 -26.49
C GLU A 702 39.05 35.25 -25.44
N CYS A 703 39.80 35.08 -24.33
CA CYS A 703 39.83 35.98 -23.18
C CYS A 703 41.25 36.07 -22.61
N GLU A 704 41.71 37.28 -22.25
CA GLU A 704 43.01 37.50 -21.62
C GLU A 704 42.86 37.45 -20.09
N THR A 705 43.16 36.30 -19.48
CA THR A 705 43.12 36.12 -18.03
C THR A 705 44.27 35.25 -17.54
N GLU A 706 44.89 35.60 -16.42
CA GLU A 706 45.86 34.74 -15.72
C GLU A 706 45.19 33.80 -14.70
N ASP A 707 43.95 34.10 -14.32
CA ASP A 707 43.17 33.38 -13.32
C ASP A 707 42.16 32.38 -13.94
N LEU A 708 41.73 31.40 -13.13
CA LEU A 708 40.69 30.45 -13.50
C LEU A 708 39.35 31.16 -13.73
N VAL A 709 38.79 31.04 -14.94
CA VAL A 709 37.47 31.58 -15.29
C VAL A 709 36.36 30.64 -14.83
N TYR A 710 35.32 31.18 -14.21
CA TYR A 710 34.13 30.42 -13.81
C TYR A 710 33.03 30.49 -14.86
N ALA A 711 32.12 29.50 -14.86
CA ALA A 711 31.00 29.47 -15.81
C ALA A 711 30.03 30.65 -15.62
N SER A 712 30.10 31.37 -14.49
CA SER A 712 29.38 32.64 -14.23
C SER A 712 29.90 33.80 -15.08
N ASP A 713 31.18 33.76 -15.43
CA ASP A 713 31.90 34.88 -16.05
C ASP A 713 31.86 34.76 -17.59
N LEU A 714 31.36 33.63 -18.09
CA LEU A 714 31.22 33.31 -19.51
C LEU A 714 29.78 33.52 -20.02
N PRO A 715 29.58 33.64 -21.35
CA PRO A 715 28.26 33.77 -21.93
C PRO A 715 27.32 32.65 -21.48
N LYS A 716 26.09 33.01 -21.07
CA LYS A 716 25.06 32.06 -20.60
C LYS A 716 24.74 30.95 -21.62
N GLU A 717 25.02 31.17 -22.90
CA GLU A 717 24.85 30.18 -23.95
C GLU A 717 25.78 28.97 -23.81
N TRP A 718 26.96 29.15 -23.19
CA TRP A 718 27.95 28.09 -23.01
C TRP A 718 27.57 27.14 -21.87
N SER A 719 26.70 27.57 -20.96
CA SER A 719 26.21 26.79 -19.80
C SER A 719 24.71 26.47 -19.84
N ARG A 720 24.01 26.79 -20.95
CA ARG A 720 22.54 26.70 -21.10
C ARG A 720 21.94 25.32 -20.81
N ASN A 721 22.69 24.24 -21.01
CA ASN A 721 22.22 22.86 -20.86
C ASN A 721 22.75 22.18 -19.59
N ILE A 722 23.35 22.93 -18.67
CA ILE A 722 23.79 22.42 -17.38
C ILE A 722 22.59 22.33 -16.44
N THR A 723 22.21 21.11 -16.08
CA THR A 723 21.24 20.89 -15.01
C THR A 723 21.82 21.43 -13.69
N LYS A 724 21.26 22.52 -13.16
CA LYS A 724 21.52 22.93 -11.77
C LYS A 724 21.14 21.75 -10.87
N LYS A 725 22.14 21.11 -10.26
CA LYS A 725 21.96 19.97 -9.36
C LYS A 725 21.49 20.41 -7.99
#